data_AF-A0A959H9E4-F1
#
_entry.id   AF-A0A959H9E4-F1
#
_cell.length_a   1.000
_cell.length_b   1.000
_cell.length_c   1.000
_cell.angle_alpha   90.00
_cell.angle_beta   90.00
_cell.angle_gamma   90.00
#
_symmetry.space_group_name_H-M   'P 1'
#
loop_
_entity.id
_entity.type
_entity.pdbx_description
1 polymer ?
#
loop_
_entity_poly.entity_id
_entity_poly.type
_entity_poly.pdbx_seq_one_letter_code
_entity_poly.pdbx_strand_id
1 'polypeptide(L)'
;MKRLFIGTLGLLFFLGTAKGQYPGNGIAPTTTPLSQVENILLGPLDNEALLRSELQNRAPGRPPHFAQPIEVDITPQLYGLWEQLPDGVDVWRLRITSPGAHSLNFGFLEYAMPPGGRLLIYGPGKSEVLGPFTASDNENHYQLWTPVFGGDEAVLEVQLPPQQRHALRLRLNTVNHDFLGFMEVLSGACNLDVICGEADNWPIVEPYRNAIRSVAVYGLGGDTFCTGYLVNNTRHDCTPYFITANHCDITPSNAPSVVTYWGYQNSYCREPGSMSSGGPGDGQLNNFNTGAIYRAGYSVTDFTLIELDDPLASTSQAYFAGWTRQAAPPQDTMACVHHPDGAEKRISFSFSDAYPGSWGTGSTPVSGGNHLIVPSWDVGATESGSSGAPLFDRQQRVVGQLRGGAASCNNSQYDTFGWFRYSWTGGGSPNTRLKDWLDPDNTNLLFLDGHRLNSCNASIAVNNSPQEACIPGQSYFAIQIDEGFSGPATLSTSGLPTGISASFSPNPVSPGSTSTLSLNIYNTAITGGIYSFTIRAQGAFSSSEAIATLNLFSQPPPAPDLYSPASGAMGEIVAPEFQWSAHPLAATYELQVARDSSFSNLVGAISGLTAPNCQGIVLEPATAYYFRARGSNVCGAGPWSAPRAFSTAAAICRNTAYTGPPGIISPQGTSYTTSSITIEAAGAVAGVAIRNIDITHSYVGDLSAFLRSPSGTIIQLFDRPGVPGSFYGCSGANLMLSFAVDAPNTQEELESTCGNFPAISGLFQPIDSLPTLIGEPAEGNWKLTVIDHFDQDGGQLNGWELELCTTLPNTAELFPMQNEHQACVGSPYSMSLYIGGGFPGPVNLHVIGAPSGSNASFSNNPAAPGSLVTLTIDSLAQTGTYPFIITGTNGANFHFIQQELQVKAIPPAPALLAPYDESPVFDESPTFTWTPVPEADSFLIQIATDLEFQTIVRSVMVATPYYTLANPLNGDIYYWRVLSVNSCGSNESGKAFTFSLEGAPVGSREFSINGTWQVFPNPTGGQLHIRWEGVKEVTNARVDVFTAEGQLIMNREFNNAVSISLEERPAGIYIVVLRNKWGVEVRKVVVRKITK
;
A
#
# COMPACT_ATOMS: atom_id res chain seq x y z
N MET A 1 5.43 -64.81 -7.56
CA MET A 1 4.84 -65.12 -6.23
C MET A 1 5.76 -64.52 -5.17
N LYS A 2 5.38 -63.72 -4.16
CA LYS A 2 4.22 -62.87 -3.84
C LYS A 2 4.65 -62.07 -2.57
N ARG A 3 4.30 -60.76 -2.50
CA ARG A 3 4.28 -59.78 -1.35
C ARG A 3 5.59 -59.01 -1.05
N LEU A 4 5.75 -57.68 -1.27
CA LEU A 4 5.10 -56.41 -0.79
C LEU A 4 5.26 -56.17 0.74
N PHE A 5 5.58 -54.99 1.31
CA PHE A 5 6.21 -53.70 0.95
C PHE A 5 6.30 -52.85 2.26
N ILE A 6 7.05 -51.73 2.22
CA ILE A 6 7.15 -50.58 3.16
C ILE A 6 8.15 -50.73 4.32
N GLY A 7 9.31 -50.09 4.16
CA GLY A 7 10.28 -49.80 5.21
C GLY A 7 10.41 -48.29 5.44
N THR A 8 10.28 -47.91 6.70
CA THR A 8 10.49 -46.58 7.28
C THR A 8 11.99 -46.30 7.43
N LEU A 9 12.50 -45.20 6.86
CA LEU A 9 13.82 -44.65 7.20
C LEU A 9 13.71 -43.15 7.43
N GLY A 10 14.09 -42.73 8.63
CA GLY A 10 14.07 -41.35 9.09
C GLY A 10 15.15 -40.49 8.47
N LEU A 11 14.75 -39.28 8.09
CA LEU A 11 15.60 -38.11 7.98
C LEU A 11 14.82 -36.96 8.63
N LEU A 12 15.35 -36.43 9.72
CA LEU A 12 14.84 -35.22 10.37
C LEU A 12 14.99 -34.05 9.40
N PHE A 13 13.88 -33.66 8.76
CA PHE A 13 13.72 -32.32 8.21
C PHE A 13 13.50 -31.36 9.38
N PHE A 14 14.47 -30.49 9.65
CA PHE A 14 14.18 -29.15 10.18
C PHE A 14 13.42 -28.40 9.08
N LEU A 15 12.13 -28.68 8.94
CA LEU A 15 11.18 -27.68 8.49
C LEU A 15 11.14 -26.66 9.62
N GLY A 16 11.94 -25.61 9.49
CA GLY A 16 11.61 -24.36 10.14
C GLY A 16 10.21 -24.03 9.66
N THR A 17 9.22 -24.25 10.53
CA THR A 17 8.00 -23.47 10.45
C THR A 17 8.49 -22.03 10.44
N ALA A 18 8.27 -21.34 9.33
CA ALA A 18 8.15 -19.91 9.39
C ALA A 18 7.11 -19.67 10.49
N LYS A 19 7.57 -19.32 11.69
CA LYS A 19 6.71 -18.69 12.68
C LYS A 19 6.11 -17.53 11.91
N GLY A 20 4.80 -17.54 11.72
CA GLY A 20 4.07 -16.40 11.19
C GLY A 20 4.37 -15.22 12.10
N GLN A 21 5.44 -14.50 11.78
CA GLN A 21 5.74 -13.21 12.36
C GLN A 21 4.92 -12.26 11.50
N TYR A 22 3.71 -11.96 11.98
CA TYR A 22 2.77 -11.07 11.31
C TYR A 22 3.46 -9.73 11.06
N PRO A 23 3.51 -9.25 9.81
CA PRO A 23 3.91 -7.89 9.52
C PRO A 23 2.71 -6.99 9.81
N GLY A 24 2.61 -6.49 11.04
CA GLY A 24 1.65 -5.44 11.42
C GLY A 24 1.26 -5.47 12.90
N ASN A 25 1.59 -4.40 13.62
CA ASN A 25 1.11 -4.13 14.99
C ASN A 25 -0.35 -3.59 15.02
N GLY A 26 -1.13 -3.86 13.97
CA GLY A 26 -2.44 -3.23 13.74
C GLY A 26 -3.66 -4.07 14.10
N ILE A 27 -4.81 -3.39 14.17
CA ILE A 27 -6.15 -3.95 14.31
C ILE A 27 -6.43 -4.93 13.17
N ALA A 28 -7.06 -6.07 13.47
CA ALA A 28 -7.36 -7.11 12.49
C ALA A 28 -8.26 -6.61 11.34
N PRO A 29 -8.03 -7.02 10.07
CA PRO A 29 -8.88 -6.69 8.93
C PRO A 29 -10.13 -7.58 8.89
N THR A 30 -10.94 -7.48 9.93
CA THR A 30 -12.16 -8.28 10.11
C THR A 30 -13.24 -7.93 9.10
N THR A 31 -14.00 -8.91 8.66
CA THR A 31 -15.14 -8.74 7.75
C THR A 31 -16.43 -8.36 8.48
N THR A 32 -16.57 -8.71 9.76
CA THR A 32 -17.75 -8.33 10.54
C THR A 32 -17.66 -6.86 10.97
N PRO A 33 -18.66 -6.01 10.64
CA PRO A 33 -18.66 -4.61 11.05
C PRO A 33 -18.88 -4.45 12.56
N LEU A 34 -18.34 -3.38 13.17
CA LEU A 34 -18.48 -3.10 14.61
C LEU A 34 -19.94 -2.98 15.08
N SER A 35 -20.87 -2.65 14.19
CA SER A 35 -22.30 -2.62 14.49
C SER A 35 -22.91 -3.99 14.81
N GLN A 36 -22.24 -5.08 14.41
CA GLN A 36 -22.62 -6.46 14.72
C GLN A 36 -21.82 -7.06 15.88
N VAL A 37 -20.78 -6.37 16.36
CA VAL A 37 -20.04 -6.76 17.57
C VAL A 37 -20.87 -6.38 18.79
N GLU A 38 -21.00 -7.29 19.74
CA GLU A 38 -21.74 -7.06 20.99
C GLU A 38 -21.21 -5.81 21.71
N ASN A 39 -22.15 -4.98 22.20
CA ASN A 39 -21.84 -3.81 23.01
C ASN A 39 -22.43 -3.92 24.41
N ILE A 40 -21.55 -3.88 25.42
CA ILE A 40 -21.94 -3.77 26.82
C ILE A 40 -22.11 -2.30 27.16
N LEU A 41 -23.37 -1.88 27.25
CA LEU A 41 -23.76 -0.54 27.67
C LEU A 41 -23.86 -0.49 29.21
N LEU A 42 -22.93 0.22 29.84
CA LEU A 42 -22.94 0.46 31.28
C LEU A 42 -24.00 1.53 31.64
N GLY A 43 -24.48 1.48 32.89
CA GLY A 43 -25.43 2.46 33.39
C GLY A 43 -24.84 3.87 33.37
N PRO A 44 -25.61 4.91 33.00
CA PRO A 44 -25.11 6.28 33.00
C PRO A 44 -24.79 6.74 34.43
N LEU A 45 -23.71 7.50 34.57
CA LEU A 45 -23.32 8.16 35.82
C LEU A 45 -23.52 9.67 35.72
N ASP A 46 -23.65 10.33 36.87
CA ASP A 46 -23.76 11.79 36.97
C ASP A 46 -22.39 12.37 37.35
N ASN A 47 -21.65 12.81 36.33
CA ASN A 47 -20.29 13.33 36.52
C ASN A 47 -20.27 14.58 37.41
N GLU A 48 -21.29 15.44 37.33
CA GLU A 48 -21.36 16.63 38.17
C GLU A 48 -21.60 16.28 39.65
N ALA A 49 -22.39 15.25 39.93
CA ALA A 49 -22.58 14.75 41.28
C ALA A 49 -21.32 14.08 41.84
N LEU A 50 -20.64 13.27 41.03
CA LEU A 50 -19.38 12.62 41.40
C LEU A 50 -18.28 13.66 41.66
N LEU A 51 -18.12 14.65 40.78
CA LEU A 51 -17.18 15.75 40.95
C LEU A 51 -17.46 16.56 42.22
N ARG A 52 -18.72 16.92 42.49
CA ARG A 52 -19.10 17.62 43.72
C ARG A 52 -18.78 16.79 44.98
N SER A 53 -19.02 15.49 44.94
CA SER A 53 -18.68 14.57 46.03
C SER A 53 -17.16 14.51 46.26
N GLU A 54 -16.38 14.35 45.19
CA GLU A 54 -14.92 14.31 45.28
C GLU A 54 -14.34 15.61 45.85
N LEU A 55 -14.78 16.77 45.35
CA LEU A 55 -14.34 18.08 45.85
C LEU A 55 -14.66 18.29 47.34
N GLN A 56 -15.77 17.75 47.84
CA GLN A 56 -16.12 17.80 49.28
C GLN A 56 -15.23 16.90 50.14
N ASN A 57 -14.73 15.80 49.58
CA ASN A 57 -13.92 14.80 50.27
C ASN A 57 -12.41 15.07 50.17
N ARG A 58 -11.97 16.05 49.36
CA ARG A 58 -10.55 16.45 49.28
C ARG A 58 -10.04 16.91 50.65
N ALA A 59 -8.97 16.26 51.12
CA ALA A 59 -8.32 16.57 52.37
C ALA A 59 -6.81 16.26 52.29
N PRO A 60 -5.94 16.94 53.06
CA PRO A 60 -4.52 16.62 53.11
C PRO A 60 -4.28 15.14 53.45
N GLY A 61 -3.47 14.46 52.64
CA GLY A 61 -3.15 13.05 52.83
C GLY A 61 -4.17 12.05 52.29
N ARG A 62 -5.24 12.49 51.61
CA ARG A 62 -6.11 11.63 50.79
C ARG A 62 -5.77 11.85 49.30
N PRO A 63 -5.45 10.80 48.53
CA PRO A 63 -5.18 10.95 47.11
C PRO A 63 -6.47 11.30 46.34
N PRO A 64 -6.40 12.12 45.27
CA PRO A 64 -7.58 12.49 44.49
C PRO A 64 -8.10 11.33 43.66
N HIS A 65 -9.43 11.24 43.53
CA HIS A 65 -10.07 10.32 42.60
C HIS A 65 -10.54 11.05 41.34
N PHE A 66 -10.33 10.45 40.17
CA PHE A 66 -10.75 10.97 38.87
C PHE A 66 -11.82 10.09 38.19
N ALA A 67 -11.92 8.81 38.57
CA ALA A 67 -12.87 7.89 37.98
C ALA A 67 -13.74 7.20 39.04
N GLN A 68 -14.89 6.69 38.59
CA GLN A 68 -15.75 5.78 39.34
C GLN A 68 -15.54 4.36 38.81
N PRO A 69 -15.01 3.43 39.62
CA PRO A 69 -14.94 2.03 39.26
C PRO A 69 -16.33 1.42 39.08
N ILE A 70 -16.55 0.72 37.97
CA ILE A 70 -17.74 -0.08 37.69
C ILE A 70 -17.31 -1.54 37.62
N GLU A 71 -17.80 -2.35 38.56
CA GLU A 71 -17.54 -3.79 38.56
C GLU A 71 -18.29 -4.49 37.43
N VAL A 72 -17.59 -5.34 36.71
CA VAL A 72 -18.08 -6.19 35.62
C VAL A 72 -17.50 -7.61 35.78
N ASP A 73 -18.06 -8.58 35.04
CA ASP A 73 -17.51 -9.94 34.99
C ASP A 73 -17.57 -10.46 33.56
N ILE A 74 -16.59 -10.02 32.76
CA ILE A 74 -16.60 -10.24 31.31
C ILE A 74 -15.46 -11.18 30.94
N THR A 75 -15.80 -12.25 30.24
CA THR A 75 -14.86 -13.23 29.69
C THR A 75 -15.17 -13.51 28.22
N PRO A 76 -14.17 -13.81 27.36
CA PRO A 76 -14.39 -14.15 25.96
C PRO A 76 -15.24 -15.42 25.71
N GLN A 77 -15.52 -16.20 26.76
CA GLN A 77 -16.39 -17.37 26.72
C GLN A 77 -17.88 -17.01 26.82
N LEU A 78 -18.20 -15.89 27.48
CA LEU A 78 -19.58 -15.47 27.74
C LEU A 78 -20.01 -14.27 26.90
N TYR A 79 -19.07 -13.42 26.50
CA TYR A 79 -19.33 -12.15 25.82
C TYR A 79 -18.46 -11.99 24.57
N GLY A 80 -18.87 -11.07 23.71
CA GLY A 80 -18.15 -10.66 22.51
C GLY A 80 -18.32 -11.64 21.36
N LEU A 81 -17.66 -11.32 20.24
CA LEU A 81 -17.77 -12.07 19.00
C LEU A 81 -16.41 -12.61 18.57
N TRP A 82 -16.35 -13.91 18.30
CA TRP A 82 -15.19 -14.55 17.67
C TRP A 82 -15.38 -14.66 16.15
N GLU A 83 -14.36 -14.28 15.39
CA GLU A 83 -14.26 -14.36 13.93
C GLU A 83 -12.93 -15.03 13.57
N GLN A 84 -12.95 -15.95 12.61
CA GLN A 84 -11.73 -16.55 12.07
C GLN A 84 -11.40 -15.88 10.73
N LEU A 85 -10.19 -15.33 10.62
CA LEU A 85 -9.71 -14.66 9.42
C LEU A 85 -9.24 -15.68 8.34
N PRO A 86 -9.16 -15.29 7.05
CA PRO A 86 -8.72 -16.17 5.97
C PRO A 86 -7.30 -16.72 6.12
N ASP A 87 -6.44 -16.02 6.86
CA ASP A 87 -5.08 -16.44 7.20
C ASP A 87 -5.02 -17.41 8.39
N GLY A 88 -6.17 -17.76 8.96
CA GLY A 88 -6.33 -18.70 10.06
C GLY A 88 -6.15 -18.10 11.45
N VAL A 89 -6.14 -16.77 11.65
CA VAL A 89 -6.15 -16.14 12.98
C VAL A 89 -7.56 -16.13 13.58
N ASP A 90 -7.70 -16.48 14.86
CA ASP A 90 -8.93 -16.25 15.63
C ASP A 90 -8.89 -14.85 16.26
N VAL A 91 -9.90 -14.04 15.98
CA VAL A 91 -10.08 -12.68 16.49
C VAL A 91 -11.34 -12.59 17.33
N TRP A 92 -11.22 -12.15 18.58
CA TRP A 92 -12.35 -11.84 19.46
C TRP A 92 -12.51 -10.34 19.59
N ARG A 93 -13.73 -9.82 19.50
CA ARG A 93 -14.02 -8.39 19.72
C ARG A 93 -15.20 -8.19 20.66
N LEU A 94 -15.12 -7.17 21.50
CA LEU A 94 -16.19 -6.72 22.38
C LEU A 94 -16.19 -5.18 22.45
N ARG A 95 -17.37 -4.56 22.35
CA ARG A 95 -17.55 -3.12 22.60
C ARG A 95 -18.01 -2.90 24.03
N ILE A 96 -17.49 -1.85 24.66
CA ILE A 96 -17.91 -1.39 25.99
C ILE A 96 -18.17 0.11 25.89
N THR A 97 -19.37 0.54 26.28
CA THR A 97 -19.76 1.95 26.33
C THR A 97 -20.13 2.33 27.75
N SER A 98 -19.52 3.40 28.29
CA SER A 98 -19.92 4.01 29.56
C SER A 98 -20.33 5.47 29.33
N PRO A 99 -21.63 5.72 29.07
CA PRO A 99 -22.08 7.01 28.54
C PRO A 99 -21.62 8.21 29.37
N GLY A 100 -20.96 9.17 28.71
CA GLY A 100 -20.51 10.42 29.32
C GLY A 100 -19.17 10.35 30.05
N ALA A 101 -18.45 9.22 30.01
CA ALA A 101 -17.08 9.17 30.52
C ALA A 101 -16.15 10.08 29.69
N HIS A 102 -15.24 10.80 30.34
CA HIS A 102 -14.20 11.56 29.63
C HIS A 102 -13.10 10.63 29.07
N SER A 103 -12.79 9.58 29.81
CA SER A 103 -11.87 8.51 29.45
C SER A 103 -12.29 7.20 30.13
N LEU A 104 -11.76 6.09 29.62
CA LEU A 104 -11.91 4.75 30.19
C LEU A 104 -10.55 4.15 30.52
N ASN A 105 -10.51 3.28 31.51
CA ASN A 105 -9.43 2.31 31.66
C ASN A 105 -9.96 1.01 32.27
N PHE A 106 -9.20 -0.06 32.13
CA PHE A 106 -9.68 -1.42 32.33
C PHE A 106 -8.80 -2.18 33.33
N GLY A 107 -9.45 -2.82 34.31
CA GLY A 107 -8.82 -3.72 35.27
C GLY A 107 -9.18 -5.18 34.97
N PHE A 108 -8.19 -5.96 34.52
CA PHE A 108 -8.30 -7.40 34.34
C PHE A 108 -7.75 -8.10 35.59
N LEU A 109 -8.56 -8.95 36.22
CA LEU A 109 -8.13 -9.79 37.35
C LEU A 109 -7.65 -11.17 36.95
N GLU A 110 -7.83 -11.53 35.67
CA GLU A 110 -7.18 -12.69 35.06
C GLU A 110 -6.70 -12.27 33.66
N TYR A 111 -5.38 -12.18 33.48
CA TYR A 111 -4.69 -11.96 32.22
C TYR A 111 -3.58 -13.01 32.08
N ALA A 112 -3.79 -13.95 31.17
CA ALA A 112 -2.75 -14.85 30.69
C ALA A 112 -2.94 -15.03 29.18
N MET A 113 -2.15 -14.28 28.42
CA MET A 113 -2.12 -14.29 26.97
C MET A 113 -1.22 -15.43 26.47
N PRO A 114 -1.71 -16.35 25.62
CA PRO A 114 -0.89 -17.46 25.12
C PRO A 114 0.16 -16.98 24.10
N PRO A 115 1.22 -17.77 23.82
CA PRO A 115 2.20 -17.43 22.80
C PRO A 115 1.58 -17.13 21.44
N GLY A 116 1.95 -15.99 20.85
CA GLY A 116 1.37 -15.49 19.59
C GLY A 116 0.03 -14.77 19.73
N GLY A 117 -0.53 -14.70 20.95
CA GLY A 117 -1.71 -13.91 21.26
C GLY A 117 -1.39 -12.45 21.58
N ARG A 118 -2.35 -11.56 21.30
CA ARG A 118 -2.29 -10.14 21.67
C ARG A 118 -3.68 -9.57 21.97
N LEU A 119 -3.75 -8.60 22.88
CA LEU A 119 -4.91 -7.76 23.17
C LEU A 119 -4.64 -6.33 22.70
N LEU A 120 -5.54 -5.76 21.93
CA LEU A 120 -5.58 -4.34 21.57
C LEU A 120 -6.85 -3.70 22.11
N ILE A 121 -6.78 -2.39 22.39
CA ILE A 121 -7.92 -1.59 22.82
C ILE A 121 -7.99 -0.36 21.93
N TYR A 122 -9.14 -0.09 21.31
CA TYR A 122 -9.24 1.04 20.38
C TYR A 122 -10.64 1.62 20.33
N GLY A 123 -10.75 2.90 19.95
CA GLY A 123 -12.05 3.57 19.82
C GLY A 123 -12.76 3.16 18.52
N PRO A 124 -14.09 3.29 18.39
CA PRO A 124 -14.82 2.86 17.19
C PRO A 124 -14.30 3.45 15.86
N GLY A 125 -13.76 4.69 15.90
CA GLY A 125 -13.12 5.37 14.77
C GLY A 125 -11.65 5.00 14.53
N LYS A 126 -11.07 4.12 15.36
CA LYS A 126 -9.66 3.66 15.31
C LYS A 126 -8.61 4.78 15.39
N SER A 127 -8.98 5.94 15.92
CA SER A 127 -8.10 7.12 16.09
C SER A 127 -7.07 6.96 17.19
N GLU A 128 -7.37 6.14 18.19
CA GLU A 128 -6.49 5.79 19.31
C GLU A 128 -6.47 4.27 19.47
N VAL A 129 -5.27 3.70 19.65
CA VAL A 129 -5.04 2.27 19.81
C VAL A 129 -4.03 2.06 20.94
N LEU A 130 -4.42 1.30 21.96
CA LEU A 130 -3.57 0.85 23.05
C LEU A 130 -3.19 -0.62 22.87
N GLY A 131 -2.00 -0.95 23.34
CA GLY A 131 -1.36 -2.26 23.15
C GLY A 131 -0.44 -2.28 21.91
N PRO A 132 -0.10 -3.48 21.39
CA PRO A 132 -0.60 -4.78 21.83
C PRO A 132 -0.05 -5.21 23.20
N PHE A 133 -0.92 -5.66 24.10
CA PHE A 133 -0.54 -6.44 25.28
C PHE A 133 -0.42 -7.90 24.87
N THR A 134 0.71 -8.54 25.12
CA THR A 134 1.04 -9.88 24.62
C THR A 134 1.39 -10.84 25.75
N ALA A 135 1.88 -12.03 25.38
CA ALA A 135 2.39 -12.99 26.35
C ALA A 135 3.61 -12.48 27.16
N SER A 136 4.27 -11.39 26.74
CA SER A 136 5.31 -10.72 27.53
C SER A 136 4.75 -10.04 28.78
N ASP A 137 3.51 -9.54 28.72
CA ASP A 137 2.82 -8.81 29.79
C ASP A 137 2.15 -9.77 30.80
N ASN A 138 2.48 -11.06 30.75
CA ASN A 138 1.94 -12.07 31.64
C ASN A 138 2.68 -12.07 32.97
N GLU A 139 2.01 -11.60 34.02
CA GLU A 139 2.60 -11.52 35.35
C GLU A 139 2.13 -12.59 36.34
N ASN A 140 2.94 -12.84 37.37
CA ASN A 140 2.65 -13.85 38.41
C ASN A 140 1.35 -13.58 39.19
N HIS A 141 0.92 -12.33 39.26
CA HIS A 141 -0.34 -11.94 39.89
C HIS A 141 -1.55 -12.04 38.96
N TYR A 142 -1.36 -12.35 37.66
CA TYR A 142 -2.40 -12.51 36.64
C TYR A 142 -3.31 -11.29 36.44
N GLN A 143 -2.87 -10.08 36.79
CA GLN A 143 -3.66 -8.88 36.58
C GLN A 143 -3.04 -8.06 35.45
N LEU A 144 -3.87 -7.31 34.74
CA LEU A 144 -3.43 -6.30 33.79
C LEU A 144 -4.30 -5.06 33.99
N TRP A 145 -3.68 -3.90 34.13
CA TRP A 145 -4.37 -2.63 34.27
C TRP A 145 -3.95 -1.70 33.13
N THR A 146 -4.92 -1.21 32.36
CA THR A 146 -4.61 -0.46 31.14
C THR A 146 -4.36 1.02 31.46
N PRO A 147 -3.61 1.75 30.63
CA PRO A 147 -3.61 3.20 30.70
C PRO A 147 -5.00 3.78 30.39
N VAL A 148 -5.18 5.06 30.70
CA VAL A 148 -6.36 5.84 30.29
C VAL A 148 -6.48 5.90 28.77
N PHE A 149 -7.72 5.76 28.30
CA PHE A 149 -8.12 5.73 26.90
C PHE A 149 -9.19 6.79 26.67
N GLY A 150 -9.02 7.67 25.69
CA GLY A 150 -9.92 8.81 25.48
C GLY A 150 -11.31 8.39 25.00
N GLY A 151 -12.35 9.02 25.57
CA GLY A 151 -13.74 8.83 25.17
C GLY A 151 -14.52 7.83 26.01
N ASP A 152 -15.79 7.62 25.64
CA ASP A 152 -16.77 6.85 26.42
C ASP A 152 -17.10 5.47 25.83
N GLU A 153 -16.44 5.09 24.74
CA GLU A 153 -16.58 3.78 24.10
C GLU A 153 -15.22 3.22 23.66
N ALA A 154 -14.97 1.95 24.00
CA ALA A 154 -13.79 1.22 23.56
C ALA A 154 -14.16 -0.16 22.98
N VAL A 155 -13.31 -0.64 22.07
CA VAL A 155 -13.32 -2.00 21.53
C VAL A 155 -12.14 -2.76 22.12
N LEU A 156 -12.40 -3.87 22.79
CA LEU A 156 -11.38 -4.84 23.19
C LEU A 156 -11.24 -5.88 22.07
N GLU A 157 -10.04 -6.06 21.54
CA GLU A 157 -9.76 -7.04 20.49
C GLU A 157 -8.63 -7.99 20.89
N VAL A 158 -8.91 -9.29 20.94
CA VAL A 158 -7.89 -10.33 21.10
C VAL A 158 -7.63 -11.00 19.76
N GLN A 159 -6.37 -11.14 19.37
CA GLN A 159 -5.95 -11.88 18.19
C GLN A 159 -5.03 -13.02 18.63
N LEU A 160 -5.27 -14.26 18.23
CA LEU A 160 -4.41 -15.40 18.58
C LEU A 160 -4.50 -16.56 17.58
N PRO A 161 -3.50 -17.46 17.55
CA PRO A 161 -3.59 -18.70 16.76
C PRO A 161 -4.74 -19.58 17.27
N PRO A 162 -5.58 -20.19 16.41
CA PRO A 162 -6.77 -20.93 16.84
C PRO A 162 -6.46 -22.06 17.83
N GLN A 163 -5.30 -22.69 17.68
CA GLN A 163 -4.88 -23.77 18.58
C GLN A 163 -4.59 -23.26 19.99
N GLN A 164 -4.33 -21.97 20.18
CA GLN A 164 -4.04 -21.35 21.48
C GLN A 164 -5.30 -20.82 22.20
N ARG A 165 -6.48 -20.85 21.57
CA ARG A 165 -7.71 -20.26 22.12
C ARG A 165 -8.12 -20.83 23.48
N HIS A 166 -7.89 -22.12 23.70
CA HIS A 166 -8.18 -22.79 24.97
C HIS A 166 -7.20 -22.40 26.10
N ALA A 167 -6.05 -21.82 25.77
CA ALA A 167 -5.05 -21.37 26.71
C ALA A 167 -5.23 -19.89 27.11
N LEU A 168 -6.07 -19.13 26.39
CA LEU A 168 -6.42 -17.76 26.74
C LEU A 168 -7.20 -17.71 28.06
N ARG A 169 -6.66 -16.97 29.02
CA ARG A 169 -7.38 -16.58 30.23
C ARG A 169 -7.48 -15.07 30.25
N LEU A 170 -8.69 -14.55 30.11
CA LEU A 170 -8.97 -13.13 30.09
C LEU A 170 -10.27 -12.88 30.83
N ARG A 171 -10.21 -12.13 31.93
CA ARG A 171 -11.37 -11.73 32.73
C ARG A 171 -11.27 -10.25 33.08
N LEU A 172 -12.08 -9.46 32.40
CA LEU A 172 -12.27 -8.04 32.73
C LEU A 172 -13.18 -7.94 33.95
N ASN A 173 -12.72 -7.24 34.98
CA ASN A 173 -13.44 -7.08 36.24
C ASN A 173 -13.84 -5.65 36.55
N THR A 174 -13.11 -4.66 36.03
CA THR A 174 -13.37 -3.26 36.33
C THR A 174 -13.29 -2.42 35.07
N VAL A 175 -14.31 -1.60 34.85
CA VAL A 175 -14.30 -0.50 33.88
C VAL A 175 -14.35 0.79 34.67
N ASN A 176 -13.31 1.62 34.56
CA ASN A 176 -13.23 2.88 35.29
C ASN A 176 -13.81 4.01 34.44
N HIS A 177 -14.85 4.66 34.96
CA HIS A 177 -15.54 5.77 34.31
C HIS A 177 -14.95 7.10 34.80
N ASP A 178 -14.15 7.77 33.98
CA ASP A 178 -13.59 9.08 34.32
C ASP A 178 -14.68 10.17 34.33
N PHE A 179 -14.97 10.68 35.52
CA PHE A 179 -15.94 11.76 35.73
C PHE A 179 -15.26 13.14 35.85
N LEU A 180 -13.94 13.18 35.99
CA LEU A 180 -13.16 14.40 36.22
C LEU A 180 -12.60 14.97 34.92
N GLY A 181 -12.24 14.11 33.97
CA GLY A 181 -11.45 14.46 32.79
C GLY A 181 -9.96 14.46 33.11
N PHE A 182 -9.41 13.32 33.53
CA PHE A 182 -8.00 13.20 33.94
C PHE A 182 -7.00 13.67 32.88
N MET A 183 -7.32 13.49 31.59
CA MET A 183 -6.45 13.93 30.49
C MET A 183 -6.47 15.46 30.29
N GLU A 184 -7.39 16.16 30.95
CA GLU A 184 -7.65 17.60 30.78
C GLU A 184 -7.53 18.38 32.10
N VAL A 185 -7.02 17.75 33.17
CA VAL A 185 -6.86 18.40 34.48
C VAL A 185 -5.89 19.58 34.41
N LEU A 186 -6.21 20.62 35.15
CA LEU A 186 -5.45 21.87 35.18
C LEU A 186 -4.75 22.02 36.53
N SER A 187 -3.50 22.46 36.50
CA SER A 187 -2.75 22.88 37.69
C SER A 187 -2.70 24.42 37.81
N GLY A 188 -2.39 24.93 39.00
CA GLY A 188 -2.24 26.37 39.23
C GLY A 188 -1.21 27.05 38.32
N ALA A 189 -1.51 28.27 37.89
CA ALA A 189 -0.70 29.02 36.92
C ALA A 189 0.72 29.34 37.39
N CYS A 190 0.99 29.40 38.69
CA CYS A 190 2.32 29.71 39.21
C CYS A 190 3.36 28.63 38.95
N ASN A 191 2.92 27.40 38.65
CA ASN A 191 3.81 26.28 38.44
C ASN A 191 4.66 26.49 37.17
N LEU A 192 5.90 25.98 37.21
CA LEU A 192 6.88 26.07 36.13
C LEU A 192 6.95 24.72 35.39
N ASP A 193 6.72 24.73 34.08
CA ASP A 193 6.87 23.53 33.25
C ASP A 193 8.33 23.04 33.25
N VAL A 194 8.53 21.73 33.34
CA VAL A 194 9.87 21.12 33.35
C VAL A 194 10.66 21.31 32.07
N ILE A 195 10.00 21.68 30.96
CA ILE A 195 10.65 21.90 29.66
C ILE A 195 11.33 23.29 29.59
N CYS A 196 10.87 24.25 30.39
CA CYS A 196 11.47 25.59 30.46
C CYS A 196 12.97 25.51 30.73
N GLY A 197 13.74 26.35 30.05
CA GLY A 197 15.21 26.33 30.12
C GLY A 197 15.86 27.70 29.97
N GLU A 198 17.16 27.70 29.69
CA GLU A 198 17.93 28.94 29.51
C GLU A 198 17.33 29.87 28.44
N ALA A 199 16.82 29.29 27.35
CA ALA A 199 16.16 30.03 26.27
C ALA A 199 14.87 30.76 26.71
N ASP A 200 14.23 30.27 27.76
CA ASP A 200 13.00 30.82 28.34
C ASP A 200 13.28 31.65 29.60
N ASN A 201 14.54 32.03 29.84
CA ASN A 201 15.02 32.70 31.07
C ASN A 201 14.92 31.87 32.36
N TRP A 202 14.92 30.53 32.25
CA TRP A 202 14.93 29.59 33.39
C TRP A 202 16.18 28.67 33.40
N PRO A 203 17.42 29.22 33.41
CA PRO A 203 18.65 28.41 33.40
C PRO A 203 18.81 27.50 34.62
N ILE A 204 18.09 27.79 35.71
CA ILE A 204 18.10 26.99 36.95
C ILE A 204 17.54 25.57 36.77
N VAL A 205 16.78 25.32 35.70
CA VAL A 205 16.25 23.99 35.38
C VAL A 205 17.30 23.08 34.74
N GLU A 206 18.31 23.64 34.07
CA GLU A 206 19.28 22.87 33.27
C GLU A 206 20.05 21.78 34.04
N PRO A 207 20.48 22.00 35.29
CA PRO A 207 21.09 20.93 36.06
C PRO A 207 20.14 19.73 36.21
N TYR A 208 18.84 19.95 36.37
CA TYR A 208 17.87 18.92 36.76
C TYR A 208 17.31 18.09 35.59
N ARG A 209 17.79 18.27 34.35
CA ARG A 209 17.27 17.56 33.17
C ARG A 209 17.26 16.03 33.31
N ASN A 210 18.24 15.46 34.02
CA ASN A 210 18.25 14.02 34.29
C ASN A 210 17.23 13.65 35.38
N ALA A 211 17.25 14.34 36.52
CA ALA A 211 16.30 14.15 37.61
C ALA A 211 14.82 14.26 37.17
N ILE A 212 14.51 15.18 36.24
CA ILE A 212 13.15 15.32 35.68
C ILE A 212 12.65 14.03 35.02
N ARG A 213 13.56 13.24 34.41
CA ARG A 213 13.24 11.97 33.74
C ARG A 213 13.03 10.81 34.71
N SER A 214 13.30 10.97 36.00
CA SER A 214 13.01 9.93 36.99
C SER A 214 11.56 9.96 37.48
N VAL A 215 10.83 11.06 37.25
CA VAL A 215 9.50 11.31 37.84
C VAL A 215 8.38 10.92 36.87
N ALA A 216 7.32 10.32 37.40
CA ALA A 216 6.08 10.00 36.68
C ALA A 216 4.85 10.31 37.55
N VAL A 217 3.75 10.68 36.89
CA VAL A 217 2.41 10.51 37.45
C VAL A 217 2.02 9.05 37.33
N TYR A 218 1.26 8.52 38.28
CA TYR A 218 0.74 7.18 38.17
C TYR A 218 -0.70 7.10 38.64
N GLY A 219 -1.45 6.17 38.04
CA GLY A 219 -2.77 5.75 38.47
C GLY A 219 -2.69 4.54 39.40
N LEU A 220 -3.60 4.42 40.35
CA LEU A 220 -3.81 3.24 41.20
C LEU A 220 -5.26 2.81 41.09
N GLY A 221 -5.52 1.53 40.82
CA GLY A 221 -6.89 1.00 40.64
C GLY A 221 -7.66 1.60 39.46
N GLY A 222 -6.98 2.43 38.66
CA GLY A 222 -7.57 3.17 37.55
C GLY A 222 -8.49 4.33 37.93
N ASP A 223 -8.52 4.73 39.21
CA ASP A 223 -9.40 5.79 39.69
C ASP A 223 -8.69 6.89 40.49
N THR A 224 -7.47 6.63 40.95
CA THR A 224 -6.71 7.51 41.85
C THR A 224 -5.39 7.87 41.20
N PHE A 225 -4.85 9.07 41.45
CA PHE A 225 -3.51 9.44 40.98
C PHE A 225 -2.60 10.05 42.06
N CYS A 226 -1.29 9.83 41.89
CA CYS A 226 -0.22 10.44 42.69
C CYS A 226 1.06 10.58 41.84
N THR A 227 2.10 11.16 42.42
CA THR A 227 3.44 11.27 41.82
C THR A 227 4.39 10.25 42.43
N GLY A 228 5.32 9.71 41.65
CA GLY A 228 6.48 9.00 42.21
C GLY A 228 7.71 9.10 41.32
N TYR A 229 8.76 8.38 41.70
CA TYR A 229 10.04 8.46 40.99
C TYR A 229 10.85 7.16 41.02
N LEU A 230 11.61 6.92 39.95
CA LEU A 230 12.61 5.87 39.87
C LEU A 230 13.83 6.20 40.72
N VAL A 231 14.34 5.21 41.44
CA VAL A 231 15.50 5.37 42.34
C VAL A 231 16.58 4.34 42.04
N ASN A 232 17.83 4.79 42.05
CA ASN A 232 19.01 3.95 41.84
C ASN A 232 19.30 3.09 43.08
N ASN A 233 19.98 1.96 42.89
CA ASN A 233 20.51 1.10 43.95
C ASN A 233 22.02 0.88 43.75
N THR A 234 22.72 0.38 44.78
CA THR A 234 24.18 0.25 44.75
C THR A 234 24.73 -0.77 43.75
N ARG A 235 23.87 -1.60 43.14
CA ARG A 235 24.27 -2.53 42.06
C ARG A 235 24.22 -1.88 40.68
N HIS A 236 23.57 -0.72 40.53
CA HIS A 236 23.36 -0.06 39.24
C HIS A 236 22.75 -1.01 38.19
N ASP A 237 21.82 -1.87 38.62
CA ASP A 237 21.24 -2.95 37.81
C ASP A 237 19.95 -2.55 37.09
N CYS A 238 19.55 -1.27 37.16
CA CYS A 238 18.29 -0.74 36.61
C CYS A 238 17.04 -1.49 37.07
N THR A 239 17.06 -2.18 38.21
CA THR A 239 15.82 -2.68 38.83
C THR A 239 14.84 -1.51 38.97
N PRO A 240 13.61 -1.58 38.41
CA PRO A 240 12.67 -0.45 38.31
C PRO A 240 12.00 -0.13 39.65
N TYR A 241 12.83 0.15 40.66
CA TYR A 241 12.40 0.62 41.96
C TYR A 241 11.78 2.02 41.84
N PHE A 242 10.52 2.12 42.22
CA PHE A 242 9.71 3.33 42.17
C PHE A 242 9.23 3.69 43.57
N ILE A 243 9.57 4.90 44.03
CA ILE A 243 9.16 5.41 45.35
C ILE A 243 8.01 6.42 45.16
N THR A 244 7.02 6.31 46.04
CA THR A 244 5.90 7.25 46.19
C THR A 244 5.58 7.45 47.69
N ALA A 245 4.49 8.16 48.01
CA ALA A 245 4.00 8.36 49.35
C ALA A 245 3.18 7.17 49.87
N ASN A 246 3.24 6.91 51.18
CA ASN A 246 2.48 5.82 51.80
C ASN A 246 0.97 6.10 51.82
N HIS A 247 0.57 7.35 52.04
CA HIS A 247 -0.83 7.77 52.04
C HIS A 247 -1.50 7.74 50.66
N CYS A 248 -0.75 7.47 49.58
CA CYS A 248 -1.35 7.13 48.28
C CYS A 248 -1.86 5.67 48.25
N ASP A 249 -1.85 4.97 49.39
CA ASP A 249 -2.54 3.71 49.68
C ASP A 249 -2.20 2.53 48.74
N ILE A 250 -0.96 2.49 48.24
CA ILE A 250 -0.43 1.28 47.62
C ILE A 250 -0.11 0.25 48.72
N THR A 251 -0.64 -0.95 48.51
CA THR A 251 -0.58 -2.12 49.37
C THR A 251 -0.14 -3.34 48.57
N PRO A 252 0.26 -4.46 49.21
CA PRO A 252 0.55 -5.70 48.49
C PRO A 252 -0.60 -6.21 47.60
N SER A 253 -1.86 -5.90 47.92
CA SER A 253 -3.02 -6.39 47.16
C SER A 253 -3.39 -5.56 45.93
N ASN A 254 -3.05 -4.26 45.92
CA ASN A 254 -3.38 -3.35 44.81
C ASN A 254 -2.15 -2.82 44.07
N ALA A 255 -0.92 -3.16 44.47
CA ALA A 255 0.28 -2.81 43.69
C ALA A 255 0.21 -3.26 42.21
N PRO A 256 -0.37 -4.43 41.87
CA PRO A 256 -0.61 -4.82 40.48
C PRO A 256 -1.46 -3.86 39.65
N SER A 257 -2.20 -2.93 40.28
CA SER A 257 -3.05 -1.95 39.58
C SER A 257 -2.40 -0.59 39.35
N VAL A 258 -1.10 -0.49 39.65
CA VAL A 258 -0.32 0.71 39.35
C VAL A 258 -0.13 0.83 37.83
N VAL A 259 -0.40 2.01 37.28
CA VAL A 259 -0.04 2.38 35.91
C VAL A 259 0.74 3.69 35.95
N THR A 260 2.01 3.67 35.57
CA THR A 260 2.89 4.85 35.57
C THR A 260 2.93 5.49 34.19
N TYR A 261 3.02 6.82 34.11
CA TYR A 261 3.09 7.58 32.86
C TYR A 261 4.37 8.43 32.79
N TRP A 262 5.23 8.10 31.83
CA TRP A 262 6.54 8.71 31.63
C TRP A 262 6.49 9.82 30.59
N GLY A 263 7.27 10.87 30.80
CA GLY A 263 7.36 11.97 29.84
C GLY A 263 6.08 12.82 29.70
N TYR A 264 5.08 12.61 30.58
CA TYR A 264 3.87 13.42 30.61
C TYR A 264 4.18 14.85 31.08
N GLN A 265 4.44 15.74 30.14
CA GLN A 265 4.85 17.12 30.39
C GLN A 265 4.50 17.99 29.17
N ASN A 266 4.37 19.30 29.37
CA ASN A 266 4.09 20.21 28.27
C ASN A 266 5.26 20.24 27.28
N SER A 267 4.99 20.32 25.99
CA SER A 267 5.99 20.27 24.92
C SER A 267 6.76 21.58 24.73
N TYR A 268 6.22 22.68 25.25
CA TYR A 268 6.82 24.02 25.23
C TYR A 268 6.73 24.69 26.60
N CYS A 269 7.59 25.67 26.87
CA CYS A 269 7.56 26.41 28.13
C CYS A 269 6.35 27.34 28.17
N ARG A 270 5.41 27.14 29.11
CA ARG A 270 4.36 28.11 29.40
C ARG A 270 4.85 29.05 30.48
N GLU A 271 4.77 30.35 30.22
CA GLU A 271 5.26 31.38 31.14
C GLU A 271 4.60 31.24 32.52
N PRO A 272 5.36 31.02 33.61
CA PRO A 272 4.80 30.88 34.95
C PRO A 272 4.01 32.13 35.38
N GLY A 273 2.89 31.91 36.06
CA GLY A 273 1.94 32.95 36.47
C GLY A 273 1.02 33.44 35.35
N SER A 274 1.20 33.00 34.11
CA SER A 274 0.32 33.36 32.99
C SER A 274 -0.94 32.49 32.92
N MET A 275 -1.96 32.99 32.20
CA MET A 275 -3.16 32.17 31.88
C MET A 275 -2.80 30.92 31.08
N SER A 276 -1.71 30.93 30.30
CA SER A 276 -1.27 29.76 29.57
C SER A 276 -0.77 28.67 30.52
N SER A 277 0.02 29.02 31.54
CA SER A 277 0.55 28.03 32.50
C SER A 277 -0.56 27.41 33.35
N GLY A 278 -1.63 28.16 33.65
CA GLY A 278 -2.82 27.62 34.33
C GLY A 278 -3.89 27.04 33.40
N GLY A 279 -3.63 27.02 32.10
CA GLY A 279 -4.54 26.49 31.08
C GLY A 279 -4.19 25.07 30.65
N PRO A 280 -4.95 24.48 29.70
CA PRO A 280 -4.69 23.14 29.19
C PRO A 280 -3.27 22.99 28.64
N GLY A 281 -2.63 21.85 28.91
CA GLY A 281 -1.36 21.49 28.29
C GLY A 281 -1.53 20.48 27.14
N ASP A 282 -0.41 20.04 26.58
CA ASP A 282 -0.34 19.09 25.47
C ASP A 282 0.42 17.79 25.80
N GLY A 283 0.62 17.53 27.10
CA GLY A 283 1.34 16.36 27.58
C GLY A 283 0.67 15.06 27.14
N GLN A 284 1.49 14.07 26.75
CA GLN A 284 1.01 12.76 26.28
C GLN A 284 1.12 11.71 27.38
N LEU A 285 0.13 10.81 27.46
CA LEU A 285 0.06 9.68 28.42
C LEU A 285 0.32 8.32 27.74
N ASN A 286 0.92 8.32 26.56
CA ASN A 286 1.12 7.14 25.72
C ASN A 286 2.39 6.33 26.03
N ASN A 287 3.19 6.75 27.01
CA ASN A 287 4.41 6.08 27.42
C ASN A 287 4.27 5.64 28.88
N PHE A 288 4.05 4.35 29.12
CA PHE A 288 3.61 3.85 30.40
C PHE A 288 4.23 2.49 30.76
N ASN A 289 4.17 2.15 32.05
CA ASN A 289 4.32 0.78 32.55
C ASN A 289 3.08 0.42 33.37
N THR A 290 2.69 -0.84 33.32
CA THR A 290 1.56 -1.40 34.09
C THR A 290 2.06 -2.46 35.05
N GLY A 291 1.43 -2.55 36.21
CA GLY A 291 1.76 -3.52 37.23
C GLY A 291 2.97 -3.14 38.08
N ALA A 292 2.92 -3.58 39.34
CA ALA A 292 4.04 -3.49 40.26
C ALA A 292 3.95 -4.51 41.40
N ILE A 293 5.12 -4.81 41.96
CA ILE A 293 5.30 -5.58 43.19
C ILE A 293 5.54 -4.62 44.36
N TYR A 294 4.74 -4.75 45.42
CA TYR A 294 5.00 -4.04 46.67
C TYR A 294 6.29 -4.56 47.33
N ARG A 295 7.23 -3.66 47.64
CA ARG A 295 8.50 -4.02 48.32
C ARG A 295 8.52 -3.57 49.78
N ALA A 296 8.21 -2.30 50.03
CA ALA A 296 8.21 -1.76 51.39
C ALA A 296 7.31 -0.53 51.53
N GLY A 297 6.88 -0.23 52.76
CA GLY A 297 6.24 1.05 53.06
C GLY A 297 6.20 1.33 54.54
N TYR A 298 6.18 2.62 54.89
CA TYR A 298 6.26 3.06 56.28
C TYR A 298 5.53 4.38 56.49
N SER A 299 4.37 4.31 57.16
CA SER A 299 3.48 5.45 57.40
C SER A 299 4.10 6.58 58.24
N VAL A 300 5.12 6.26 59.05
CA VAL A 300 5.79 7.24 59.93
C VAL A 300 6.60 8.26 59.12
N THR A 301 7.30 7.82 58.08
CA THR A 301 7.98 8.71 57.12
C THR A 301 7.25 8.82 55.78
N ASP A 302 6.06 8.23 55.70
CA ASP A 302 5.14 8.31 54.57
C ASP A 302 5.74 7.89 53.21
N PHE A 303 6.57 6.85 53.17
CA PHE A 303 7.09 6.31 51.91
C PHE A 303 6.46 4.97 51.58
N THR A 304 6.31 4.69 50.28
CA THR A 304 6.10 3.35 49.73
C THR A 304 7.09 3.14 48.60
N LEU A 305 7.73 1.96 48.58
CA LEU A 305 8.61 1.47 47.53
C LEU A 305 7.93 0.30 46.84
N ILE A 306 7.79 0.40 45.52
CA ILE A 306 7.36 -0.68 44.64
C ILE A 306 8.45 -0.97 43.62
N GLU A 307 8.36 -2.13 42.98
CA GLU A 307 9.15 -2.52 41.82
C GLU A 307 8.18 -2.72 40.66
N LEU A 308 8.34 -1.98 39.57
CA LEU A 308 7.48 -2.16 38.40
C LEU A 308 7.73 -3.55 37.80
N ASP A 309 6.68 -4.21 37.30
CA ASP A 309 6.77 -5.59 36.83
C ASP A 309 7.67 -5.69 35.58
N ASP A 310 7.44 -4.78 34.62
CA ASP A 310 8.18 -4.73 33.37
C ASP A 310 9.41 -3.81 33.41
N PRO A 311 10.46 -4.13 32.64
CA PRO A 311 11.51 -3.17 32.31
C PRO A 311 10.94 -1.90 31.67
N LEU A 312 11.58 -0.77 31.94
CA LEU A 312 11.22 0.50 31.33
C LEU A 312 11.55 0.48 29.82
N ALA A 313 10.60 0.92 28.99
CA ALA A 313 10.85 1.09 27.56
C ALA A 313 11.92 2.17 27.30
N SER A 314 12.75 2.01 26.28
CA SER A 314 13.78 3.00 25.93
C SER A 314 13.22 4.38 25.57
N THR A 315 11.97 4.43 25.10
CA THR A 315 11.21 5.66 24.80
C THR A 315 10.97 6.53 26.03
N SER A 316 10.97 5.96 27.24
CA SER A 316 10.88 6.73 28.50
C SER A 316 12.08 7.65 28.73
N GLN A 317 13.24 7.34 28.12
CA GLN A 317 14.53 7.95 28.45
C GLN A 317 14.77 7.98 29.97
N ALA A 318 14.28 6.97 30.69
CA ALA A 318 14.21 6.97 32.14
C ALA A 318 15.58 7.21 32.79
N TYR A 319 15.54 7.87 33.94
CA TYR A 319 16.68 8.12 34.81
C TYR A 319 16.38 7.54 36.19
N PHE A 320 17.31 6.76 36.73
CA PHE A 320 17.22 6.25 38.09
C PHE A 320 17.86 7.27 39.00
N ALA A 321 17.04 8.00 39.78
CA ALA A 321 17.52 9.09 40.61
C ALA A 321 18.52 8.60 41.66
N GLY A 322 19.57 9.38 41.88
CA GLY A 322 20.45 9.20 43.03
C GLY A 322 19.73 9.51 44.33
N TRP A 323 20.32 9.13 45.46
CA TRP A 323 19.74 9.38 46.78
C TRP A 323 20.82 9.73 47.81
N THR A 324 20.43 10.40 48.88
CA THR A 324 21.30 10.71 50.01
C THR A 324 20.60 10.44 51.33
N ARG A 325 21.32 9.85 52.28
CA ARG A 325 20.89 9.61 53.66
C ARG A 325 21.77 10.33 54.68
N GLN A 326 22.44 11.40 54.23
CA GLN A 326 23.25 12.25 55.10
C GLN A 326 22.39 12.82 56.25
N ALA A 327 23.03 13.02 57.41
CA ALA A 327 22.35 13.49 58.62
C ALA A 327 22.08 15.00 58.64
N ALA A 328 22.88 15.77 57.90
CA ALA A 328 22.64 17.20 57.74
C ALA A 328 21.51 17.41 56.72
N PRO A 329 20.50 18.24 57.02
CA PRO A 329 19.53 18.64 56.02
C PRO A 329 20.21 19.48 54.92
N PRO A 330 19.64 19.56 53.71
CA PRO A 330 20.15 20.43 52.65
C PRO A 330 20.15 21.90 53.09
N GLN A 331 21.19 22.65 52.72
CA GLN A 331 21.39 24.07 53.05
C GLN A 331 21.63 24.93 51.79
N ASP A 332 21.06 24.51 50.66
CA ASP A 332 21.22 25.16 49.35
C ASP A 332 19.93 24.92 48.55
N THR A 333 19.92 25.33 47.28
CA THR A 333 18.80 25.18 46.35
C THR A 333 18.28 23.74 46.34
N MET A 334 16.98 23.62 46.59
CA MET A 334 16.23 22.38 46.47
C MET A 334 15.23 22.49 45.34
N ALA A 335 14.99 21.37 44.66
CA ALA A 335 14.01 21.27 43.60
C ALA A 335 13.04 20.12 43.87
N CYS A 336 11.75 20.36 43.69
CA CYS A 336 10.73 19.31 43.66
C CYS A 336 10.22 19.18 42.23
N VAL A 337 10.25 17.96 41.69
CA VAL A 337 9.66 17.66 40.38
C VAL A 337 8.40 16.83 40.62
N HIS A 338 7.25 17.30 40.15
CA HIS A 338 5.95 16.77 40.57
C HIS A 338 4.85 16.91 39.51
N HIS A 339 3.72 16.25 39.73
CA HIS A 339 2.51 16.37 38.92
C HIS A 339 1.36 16.99 39.75
N PRO A 340 1.25 18.33 39.78
CA PRO A 340 0.23 19.03 40.53
C PRO A 340 -1.15 18.83 39.91
N ASP A 341 -2.13 18.49 40.75
CA ASP A 341 -3.48 18.02 40.43
C ASP A 341 -3.53 16.86 39.41
N GLY A 342 -2.42 16.13 39.26
CA GLY A 342 -2.29 15.04 38.28
C GLY A 342 -1.98 15.53 36.86
N ALA A 343 -1.82 16.85 36.66
CA ALA A 343 -1.55 17.49 35.37
C ALA A 343 -0.10 17.31 34.91
N GLU A 344 0.30 18.00 33.84
CA GLU A 344 1.65 17.92 33.28
C GLU A 344 2.75 18.16 34.32
N LYS A 345 3.89 17.49 34.15
CA LYS A 345 5.03 17.59 35.07
C LYS A 345 5.55 19.02 35.22
N ARG A 346 5.72 19.44 36.48
CA ARG A 346 6.24 20.75 36.89
C ARG A 346 7.49 20.61 37.76
N ILE A 347 8.23 21.71 37.90
CA ILE A 347 9.36 21.82 38.82
C ILE A 347 9.22 23.07 39.70
N SER A 348 9.46 22.92 41.00
CA SER A 348 9.38 24.00 41.99
C SER A 348 10.71 24.13 42.71
N PHE A 349 11.13 25.35 43.01
CA PHE A 349 12.43 25.63 43.65
C PHE A 349 12.26 26.35 44.99
N SER A 350 13.10 25.98 45.95
CA SER A 350 13.27 26.69 47.21
C SER A 350 14.74 27.02 47.39
N PHE A 351 15.03 28.28 47.72
CA PHE A 351 16.36 28.80 48.05
C PHE A 351 16.57 28.96 49.55
N SER A 352 15.55 28.63 50.34
CA SER A 352 15.61 28.61 51.80
C SER A 352 16.04 27.23 52.30
N ASP A 353 16.80 27.19 53.38
CA ASP A 353 17.25 25.94 53.99
C ASP A 353 16.07 25.09 54.46
N ALA A 354 16.07 23.80 54.10
CA ALA A 354 15.18 22.84 54.73
C ALA A 354 15.66 22.54 56.15
N TYR A 355 14.72 22.22 57.02
CA TYR A 355 15.01 21.85 58.41
C TYR A 355 14.22 20.64 58.86
N PRO A 356 14.70 19.90 59.88
CA PRO A 356 13.97 18.76 60.44
C PRO A 356 12.65 19.19 61.07
N GLY A 357 11.59 18.45 60.76
CA GLY A 357 10.26 18.63 61.34
C GLY A 357 9.53 17.29 61.49
N SER A 358 8.26 17.37 61.90
CA SER A 358 7.38 16.21 62.02
C SER A 358 6.04 16.51 61.36
N TRP A 359 5.42 15.49 60.76
CA TRP A 359 4.07 15.64 60.22
C TRP A 359 3.09 16.12 61.30
N GLY A 360 2.25 17.10 60.96
CA GLY A 360 1.24 17.68 61.85
C GLY A 360 1.74 18.80 62.78
N THR A 361 3.03 19.14 62.79
CA THR A 361 3.57 20.26 63.60
C THR A 361 3.67 21.60 62.85
N GLY A 362 3.14 21.66 61.63
CA GLY A 362 3.25 22.84 60.78
C GLY A 362 4.70 23.13 60.37
N SER A 363 5.02 24.42 60.20
CA SER A 363 6.37 24.92 59.94
C SER A 363 7.26 24.99 61.20
N THR A 364 6.89 24.31 62.29
CA THR A 364 7.68 24.32 63.53
C THR A 364 8.86 23.35 63.39
N PRO A 365 10.13 23.78 63.55
CA PRO A 365 11.27 22.87 63.58
C PRO A 365 11.18 21.88 64.74
N VAL A 366 11.48 20.61 64.48
CA VAL A 366 11.48 19.53 65.48
C VAL A 366 12.85 18.86 65.50
N SER A 367 13.56 18.96 66.62
CA SER A 367 14.85 18.29 66.78
C SER A 367 14.69 16.77 66.67
N GLY A 368 15.47 16.12 65.79
CA GLY A 368 15.34 14.69 65.51
C GLY A 368 14.07 14.31 64.74
N GLY A 369 13.39 15.30 64.15
CA GLY A 369 12.22 15.11 63.30
C GLY A 369 12.48 14.16 62.13
N ASN A 370 11.46 13.39 61.76
CA ASN A 370 11.51 12.36 60.73
C ASN A 370 11.06 12.84 59.34
N HIS A 371 10.74 14.12 59.22
CA HIS A 371 10.44 14.80 57.96
C HIS A 371 11.39 15.99 57.74
N LEU A 372 11.52 16.40 56.49
CA LEU A 372 12.12 17.66 56.09
C LEU A 372 11.00 18.66 55.79
N ILE A 373 11.13 19.86 56.34
CA ILE A 373 10.23 20.98 56.05
C ILE A 373 10.93 21.91 55.06
N VAL A 374 10.29 22.13 53.91
CA VAL A 374 10.62 23.21 52.99
C VAL A 374 9.76 24.40 53.40
N PRO A 375 10.34 25.51 53.92
CA PRO A 375 9.56 26.59 54.53
C PRO A 375 8.66 27.35 53.54
N SER A 376 9.11 27.47 52.29
CA SER A 376 8.40 28.15 51.20
C SER A 376 9.00 27.80 49.85
N TRP A 377 8.22 27.96 48.78
CA TRP A 377 8.69 27.90 47.40
C TRP A 377 8.94 29.31 46.86
N ASP A 378 10.12 29.51 46.27
CA ASP A 378 10.49 30.75 45.58
C ASP A 378 10.04 30.75 44.12
N VAL A 379 9.91 29.54 43.54
CA VAL A 379 9.40 29.31 42.18
C VAL A 379 8.44 28.12 42.23
N GLY A 380 7.24 28.28 41.66
CA GLY A 380 6.20 27.25 41.66
C GLY A 380 5.57 27.01 43.04
N ALA A 381 4.80 25.94 43.14
CA ALA A 381 4.25 25.43 44.40
C ALA A 381 4.15 23.89 44.32
N THR A 382 3.50 23.25 45.29
CA THR A 382 2.95 21.90 45.11
C THR A 382 1.43 21.97 45.29
N GLU A 383 0.71 21.01 44.70
CA GLU A 383 -0.76 20.92 44.79
C GLU A 383 -1.17 19.46 45.04
N SER A 384 -2.47 19.16 45.07
CA SER A 384 -2.94 17.78 45.25
C SER A 384 -2.34 16.87 44.16
N GLY A 385 -2.19 15.56 44.38
CA GLY A 385 -1.53 14.67 43.40
C GLY A 385 0.00 14.77 43.32
N SER A 386 0.60 15.85 43.83
CA SER A 386 2.07 15.96 43.98
C SER A 386 2.62 14.98 45.04
N SER A 387 1.76 14.38 45.85
CA SER A 387 2.10 13.38 46.86
C SER A 387 3.02 12.30 46.29
N GLY A 388 4.12 12.04 46.99
CA GLY A 388 5.17 11.10 46.57
C GLY A 388 6.29 11.69 45.70
N ALA A 389 6.16 12.95 45.26
CA ALA A 389 7.19 13.63 44.48
C ALA A 389 8.55 13.74 45.22
N PRO A 390 9.68 13.54 44.52
CA PRO A 390 11.00 13.68 45.13
C PRO A 390 11.39 15.14 45.37
N LEU A 391 12.01 15.40 46.52
CA LEU A 391 12.81 16.58 46.77
C LEU A 391 14.28 16.27 46.45
N PHE A 392 14.87 17.03 45.55
CA PHE A 392 16.27 16.92 45.13
C PHE A 392 17.14 17.96 45.80
N ASP A 393 18.34 17.55 46.22
CA ASP A 393 19.44 18.47 46.53
C ASP A 393 20.07 19.06 45.24
N ARG A 394 21.01 19.98 45.39
CA ARG A 394 21.76 20.56 44.26
C ARG A 394 22.60 19.55 43.47
N GLN A 395 22.91 18.41 44.06
CA GLN A 395 23.60 17.30 43.38
C GLN A 395 22.61 16.34 42.69
N GLN A 396 21.31 16.69 42.62
CA GLN A 396 20.25 15.91 41.98
C GLN A 396 20.01 14.56 42.67
N ARG A 397 20.28 14.49 43.97
CA ARG A 397 20.00 13.30 44.77
C ARG A 397 18.76 13.53 45.60
N VAL A 398 17.92 12.51 45.69
CA VAL A 398 16.69 12.56 46.47
C VAL A 398 17.03 12.61 47.96
N VAL A 399 16.44 13.59 48.64
CA VAL A 399 16.57 13.80 50.10
C VAL A 399 15.29 13.40 50.85
N GLY A 400 14.15 13.28 50.15
CA GLY A 400 12.87 12.86 50.71
C GLY A 400 11.76 12.91 49.67
N GLN A 401 10.58 12.39 50.01
CA GLN A 401 9.40 12.38 49.14
C GLN A 401 8.23 13.16 49.77
N LEU A 402 7.43 13.85 48.96
CA LEU A 402 6.38 14.75 49.44
C LEU A 402 5.27 13.97 50.17
N ARG A 403 4.98 14.40 51.40
CA ARG A 403 3.79 13.98 52.15
C ARG A 403 2.63 14.96 52.00
N GLY A 404 2.95 16.25 51.91
CA GLY A 404 2.00 17.34 51.72
C GLY A 404 2.37 18.58 52.53
N GLY A 405 1.49 19.56 52.56
CA GLY A 405 1.73 20.82 53.27
C GLY A 405 0.61 21.83 53.05
N ALA A 406 0.92 23.09 53.24
CA ALA A 406 -0.02 24.20 53.07
C ALA A 406 0.29 25.06 51.84
N ALA A 407 1.32 24.71 51.06
CA ALA A 407 1.69 25.42 49.84
C ALA A 407 0.55 25.41 48.81
N SER A 408 0.44 26.50 48.05
CA SER A 408 -0.43 26.61 46.88
C SER A 408 0.04 27.79 46.04
N CYS A 409 -0.44 27.93 44.80
CA CYS A 409 -0.12 29.12 43.99
C CYS A 409 -0.57 30.46 44.60
N ASN A 410 -1.44 30.45 45.60
CA ASN A 410 -1.97 31.66 46.24
C ASN A 410 -1.31 31.97 47.59
N ASN A 411 -0.27 31.23 47.98
CA ASN A 411 0.44 31.48 49.25
C ASN A 411 1.93 31.10 49.17
N SER A 412 2.69 31.45 50.20
CA SER A 412 4.10 31.05 50.37
C SER A 412 4.25 30.25 51.66
N GLN A 413 3.52 29.14 51.76
CA GLN A 413 3.52 28.25 52.93
C GLN A 413 4.44 27.04 52.71
N TYR A 414 4.62 26.28 53.79
CA TYR A 414 5.53 25.15 53.86
C TYR A 414 4.98 23.88 53.19
N ASP A 415 5.91 23.02 52.78
CA ASP A 415 5.67 21.60 52.46
C ASP A 415 6.53 20.67 53.31
N THR A 416 6.01 19.47 53.56
CA THR A 416 6.61 18.44 54.39
C THR A 416 6.94 17.20 53.56
N PHE A 417 8.20 16.77 53.65
CA PHE A 417 8.74 15.62 52.93
C PHE A 417 9.19 14.54 53.90
N GLY A 418 8.81 13.28 53.68
CA GLY A 418 9.35 12.15 54.42
C GLY A 418 10.86 12.08 54.23
N TRP A 419 11.63 12.14 55.32
CA TRP A 419 13.09 12.26 55.19
C TRP A 419 13.70 10.91 54.79
N PHE A 420 14.37 10.85 53.64
CA PHE A 420 14.96 9.63 53.08
C PHE A 420 15.88 8.89 54.06
N ARG A 421 16.62 9.64 54.88
CA ARG A 421 17.47 9.09 55.95
C ARG A 421 16.70 8.23 56.96
N TYR A 422 15.49 8.62 57.33
CA TYR A 422 14.67 7.86 58.28
C TYR A 422 13.95 6.71 57.59
N SER A 423 13.55 6.87 56.33
CA SER A 423 13.03 5.79 55.48
C SER A 423 14.09 4.69 55.23
N TRP A 424 15.39 5.02 55.30
CA TRP A 424 16.49 4.06 55.17
C TRP A 424 16.42 2.92 56.20
N THR A 425 16.20 3.25 57.47
CA THR A 425 16.06 2.28 58.55
C THR A 425 14.61 1.89 58.81
N GLY A 426 13.69 2.82 58.54
CA GLY A 426 12.25 2.63 58.57
C GLY A 426 11.75 1.99 59.87
N GLY A 427 10.82 1.04 59.76
CA GLY A 427 10.29 0.27 60.88
C GLY A 427 11.20 -0.87 61.38
N GLY A 428 12.40 -1.03 60.82
CA GLY A 428 13.37 -2.04 61.25
C GLY A 428 13.30 -3.39 60.50
N SER A 429 12.38 -3.56 59.54
CA SER A 429 12.23 -4.77 58.71
C SER A 429 12.30 -4.44 57.21
N PRO A 430 12.65 -5.40 56.33
CA PRO A 430 12.74 -5.16 54.88
C PRO A 430 11.47 -4.60 54.23
N ASN A 431 10.29 -4.99 54.72
CA ASN A 431 9.00 -4.47 54.22
C ASN A 431 8.62 -3.09 54.77
N THR A 432 9.46 -2.48 55.62
CA THR A 432 9.21 -1.15 56.19
C THR A 432 10.38 -0.18 56.04
N ARG A 433 11.40 -0.51 55.22
CA ARG A 433 12.60 0.33 55.05
C ARG A 433 13.23 0.21 53.66
N LEU A 434 14.04 1.19 53.27
CA LEU A 434 14.69 1.24 51.95
C LEU A 434 16.02 0.48 51.86
N LYS A 435 16.74 0.29 52.97
CA LYS A 435 18.12 -0.23 52.98
C LYS A 435 18.28 -1.55 52.21
N ASP A 436 17.40 -2.53 52.44
CA ASP A 436 17.55 -3.88 51.87
C ASP A 436 17.39 -3.89 50.34
N TRP A 437 16.72 -2.89 49.79
CA TRP A 437 16.43 -2.76 48.36
C TRP A 437 17.45 -1.87 47.65
N LEU A 438 17.83 -0.76 48.28
CA LEU A 438 18.71 0.23 47.64
C LEU A 438 20.20 0.01 47.91
N ASP A 439 20.56 -0.72 48.96
CA ASP A 439 21.93 -1.17 49.26
C ASP A 439 21.94 -2.66 49.66
N PRO A 440 21.53 -3.57 48.76
CA PRO A 440 21.37 -4.98 49.05
C PRO A 440 22.69 -5.67 49.43
N ASP A 441 23.83 -5.12 48.99
CA ASP A 441 25.17 -5.64 49.28
C ASP A 441 25.83 -4.97 50.50
N ASN A 442 25.10 -4.09 51.20
CA ASN A 442 25.54 -3.43 52.43
C ASN A 442 26.88 -2.70 52.27
N THR A 443 27.04 -1.98 51.15
CA THR A 443 28.18 -1.11 50.83
C THR A 443 28.33 0.03 51.84
N ASN A 444 27.26 0.37 52.57
CA ASN A 444 27.20 1.45 53.56
C ASN A 444 27.41 2.86 52.97
N LEU A 445 27.20 3.05 51.67
CA LEU A 445 27.24 4.36 51.04
C LEU A 445 26.25 5.32 51.72
N LEU A 446 26.66 6.58 51.93
CA LEU A 446 25.81 7.63 52.49
C LEU A 446 25.01 8.37 51.43
N PHE A 447 25.45 8.26 50.17
CA PHE A 447 24.78 8.81 49.01
C PHE A 447 25.19 8.00 47.78
N LEU A 448 24.38 8.09 46.74
CA LEU A 448 24.61 7.49 45.43
C LEU A 448 24.10 8.48 44.37
N ASP A 449 24.87 8.67 43.30
CA ASP A 449 24.41 9.47 42.16
C ASP A 449 23.50 8.64 41.25
N GLY A 450 22.69 9.32 40.44
CA GLY A 450 21.79 8.64 39.51
C GLY A 450 22.48 8.22 38.21
N HIS A 451 21.77 7.43 37.41
CA HIS A 451 22.25 7.01 36.08
C HIS A 451 21.06 6.81 35.13
N ARG A 452 21.34 6.84 33.82
CA ARG A 452 20.30 6.68 32.79
C ARG A 452 20.04 5.19 32.50
N LEU A 453 18.83 4.87 32.07
CA LEU A 453 18.43 3.50 31.69
C LEU A 453 19.39 2.83 30.70
N ASN A 454 19.89 3.59 29.72
CA ASN A 454 20.85 3.08 28.73
C ASN A 454 22.21 2.71 29.34
N SER A 455 22.57 3.21 30.53
CA SER A 455 23.81 2.84 31.23
C SER A 455 23.79 1.45 31.88
N CYS A 456 22.64 0.78 31.92
CA CYS A 456 22.52 -0.59 32.45
C CYS A 456 22.60 -1.68 31.39
N ASN A 457 22.34 -1.32 30.12
CA ASN A 457 22.34 -2.24 28.99
C ASN A 457 23.61 -2.07 28.16
N ALA A 458 24.77 -1.97 28.82
CA ALA A 458 26.04 -1.90 28.12
C ALA A 458 26.22 -3.13 27.21
N SER A 459 26.24 -2.87 25.92
CA SER A 459 26.21 -3.84 24.85
C SER A 459 27.29 -3.54 23.82
N ILE A 460 27.75 -4.58 23.15
CA ILE A 460 28.61 -4.44 21.99
C ILE A 460 27.93 -5.03 20.77
N ALA A 461 27.99 -4.30 19.66
CA ALA A 461 27.53 -4.81 18.38
C ALA A 461 28.76 -5.24 17.55
N VAL A 462 28.75 -6.50 17.11
CA VAL A 462 29.73 -7.02 16.16
C VAL A 462 29.14 -6.85 14.77
N ASN A 463 29.52 -5.77 14.11
CA ASN A 463 29.08 -5.51 12.75
C ASN A 463 29.84 -6.39 11.76
N ASN A 464 29.14 -6.75 10.69
CA ASN A 464 29.62 -7.61 9.61
C ASN A 464 29.92 -9.05 10.05
N SER A 465 29.24 -9.60 11.06
CA SER A 465 29.29 -11.04 11.38
C SER A 465 28.15 -11.79 10.66
N PRO A 466 28.40 -12.91 9.95
CA PRO A 466 29.68 -13.58 9.77
C PRO A 466 30.61 -12.83 8.79
N GLN A 467 31.92 -12.93 9.01
CA GLN A 467 32.94 -12.56 8.02
C GLN A 467 33.48 -13.78 7.29
N GLU A 468 34.01 -13.57 6.09
CA GLU A 468 34.66 -14.61 5.28
C GLU A 468 36.14 -14.27 5.08
N ALA A 469 37.01 -15.28 5.14
CA ALA A 469 38.42 -15.12 4.77
C ALA A 469 39.01 -16.37 4.12
N CYS A 470 40.01 -16.15 3.25
CA CYS A 470 40.78 -17.22 2.64
C CYS A 470 41.98 -17.62 3.52
N ILE A 471 42.43 -18.87 3.43
CA ILE A 471 43.62 -19.36 4.13
C ILE A 471 44.81 -19.43 3.15
N PRO A 472 45.94 -18.75 3.40
CA PRO A 472 46.15 -17.70 4.41
C PRO A 472 45.52 -16.37 3.98
N GLY A 473 45.24 -15.49 4.93
CA GLY A 473 44.55 -14.22 4.64
C GLY A 473 44.26 -13.36 5.87
N GLN A 474 43.40 -12.37 5.68
CA GLN A 474 42.98 -11.44 6.73
C GLN A 474 41.46 -11.26 6.72
N SER A 475 40.89 -10.93 7.88
CA SER A 475 39.47 -10.61 8.06
C SER A 475 39.29 -9.46 9.04
N TYR A 476 38.24 -8.66 8.86
CA TYR A 476 38.00 -7.48 9.70
C TYR A 476 36.57 -7.46 10.26
N PHE A 477 36.43 -7.22 11.55
CA PHE A 477 35.14 -6.95 12.18
C PHE A 477 35.12 -5.51 12.71
N ALA A 478 33.97 -4.85 12.64
CA ALA A 478 33.76 -3.56 13.28
C ALA A 478 32.97 -3.77 14.57
N ILE A 479 33.55 -3.36 15.70
CA ILE A 479 32.98 -3.56 17.03
C ILE A 479 32.49 -2.20 17.53
N GLN A 480 31.18 -2.02 17.60
CA GLN A 480 30.58 -0.82 18.18
C GLN A 480 30.44 -0.99 19.68
N ILE A 481 30.94 -0.02 20.43
CA ILE A 481 30.67 0.11 21.86
C ILE A 481 29.49 1.05 22.02
N ASP A 482 28.43 0.58 22.66
CA ASP A 482 27.29 1.45 22.91
C ASP A 482 27.60 2.54 23.96
N GLU A 483 26.67 3.49 24.09
CA GLU A 483 26.74 4.53 25.11
C GLU A 483 26.42 4.02 26.53
N GLY A 484 26.14 2.72 26.69
CA GLY A 484 25.81 2.10 27.97
C GLY A 484 27.03 1.86 28.86
N PHE A 485 28.24 1.89 28.32
CA PHE A 485 29.46 1.86 29.11
C PHE A 485 29.71 3.22 29.80
N SER A 486 29.95 3.22 31.12
CA SER A 486 30.23 4.42 31.94
C SER A 486 31.69 4.94 31.83
N GLY A 487 32.38 4.62 30.72
CA GLY A 487 33.78 4.95 30.44
C GLY A 487 34.38 4.03 29.35
N PRO A 488 35.66 4.22 28.96
CA PRO A 488 36.27 3.40 27.91
C PRO A 488 36.26 1.89 28.24
N ALA A 489 35.84 1.08 27.28
CA ALA A 489 35.79 -0.38 27.40
C ALA A 489 37.05 -1.04 26.80
N THR A 490 37.63 -2.00 27.50
CA THR A 490 38.76 -2.81 27.00
C THR A 490 38.24 -4.04 26.28
N LEU A 491 38.66 -4.23 25.02
CA LEU A 491 38.28 -5.35 24.16
C LEU A 491 39.25 -6.53 24.24
N SER A 492 38.71 -7.75 24.20
CA SER A 492 39.48 -8.99 24.13
C SER A 492 38.73 -10.06 23.33
N THR A 493 39.45 -11.11 22.89
CA THR A 493 38.85 -12.29 22.23
C THR A 493 39.13 -13.56 23.01
N SER A 494 38.24 -14.54 22.91
CA SER A 494 38.45 -15.91 23.39
C SER A 494 37.82 -16.92 22.43
N GLY A 495 38.37 -18.14 22.36
CA GLY A 495 37.85 -19.20 21.48
C GLY A 495 38.33 -19.18 20.02
N LEU A 496 39.30 -18.33 19.67
CA LEU A 496 39.89 -18.33 18.33
C LEU A 496 40.69 -19.63 18.04
N PRO A 497 40.61 -20.19 16.82
CA PRO A 497 41.44 -21.32 16.39
C PRO A 497 42.95 -21.06 16.47
N THR A 498 43.72 -22.12 16.72
CA THR A 498 45.18 -22.05 16.75
C THR A 498 45.73 -21.66 15.37
N GLY A 499 46.53 -20.60 15.29
CA GLY A 499 47.07 -20.08 14.02
C GLY A 499 46.36 -18.83 13.48
N ILE A 500 45.45 -18.23 14.25
CA ILE A 500 44.85 -16.92 14.02
C ILE A 500 45.29 -15.96 15.13
N SER A 501 45.76 -14.77 14.77
CA SER A 501 46.03 -13.70 15.74
C SER A 501 45.02 -12.56 15.60
N ALA A 502 44.54 -12.03 16.72
CA ALA A 502 43.59 -10.93 16.79
C ALA A 502 44.26 -9.65 17.32
N SER A 503 43.92 -8.50 16.73
CA SER A 503 44.32 -7.18 17.24
C SER A 503 43.17 -6.17 17.09
N PHE A 504 42.98 -5.31 18.08
CA PHE A 504 41.96 -4.25 18.08
C PHE A 504 42.61 -2.87 17.93
N SER A 505 41.98 -1.96 17.18
CA SER A 505 42.41 -0.57 17.07
C SER A 505 41.22 0.36 16.84
N PRO A 506 40.94 1.33 17.74
CA PRO A 506 41.57 1.54 19.05
C PRO A 506 41.18 0.46 20.09
N ASN A 507 41.93 0.35 21.19
CA ASN A 507 41.61 -0.44 22.39
C ASN A 507 42.42 0.08 23.59
N PRO A 508 41.83 0.65 24.66
CA PRO A 508 40.39 0.74 24.98
C PRO A 508 39.60 1.64 24.02
N VAL A 509 38.27 1.50 24.01
CA VAL A 509 37.37 2.22 23.09
C VAL A 509 36.33 2.98 23.90
N SER A 510 36.14 4.26 23.60
CA SER A 510 35.15 5.10 24.27
C SER A 510 33.71 4.69 23.93
N PRO A 511 32.74 4.90 24.83
CA PRO A 511 31.32 4.70 24.55
C PRO A 511 30.87 5.47 23.29
N GLY A 512 30.00 4.87 22.48
CA GLY A 512 29.54 5.42 21.19
C GLY A 512 30.57 5.35 20.05
N SER A 513 31.77 4.80 20.28
CA SER A 513 32.83 4.68 19.27
C SER A 513 33.00 3.26 18.76
N THR A 514 33.69 3.13 17.62
CA THR A 514 33.98 1.84 16.98
C THR A 514 35.43 1.41 17.17
N SER A 515 35.66 0.10 17.32
CA SER A 515 36.98 -0.55 17.18
C SER A 515 37.02 -1.46 15.95
N THR A 516 38.14 -1.51 15.24
CA THR A 516 38.37 -2.54 14.22
C THR A 516 39.11 -3.73 14.84
N LEU A 517 38.48 -4.90 14.83
CA LEU A 517 39.15 -6.18 15.09
C LEU A 517 39.74 -6.71 13.78
N SER A 518 41.06 -6.81 13.72
CA SER A 518 41.79 -7.44 12.61
C SER A 518 42.20 -8.87 12.99
N LEU A 519 41.83 -9.85 12.16
CA LEU A 519 42.27 -11.23 12.28
C LEU A 519 43.30 -11.54 11.18
N ASN A 520 44.50 -12.00 11.57
CA ASN A 520 45.50 -12.50 10.64
C ASN A 520 45.54 -14.04 10.68
N ILE A 521 45.35 -14.68 9.54
CA ILE A 521 45.29 -16.14 9.37
C ILE A 521 46.57 -16.57 8.63
N TYR A 522 47.55 -17.11 9.35
CA TYR A 522 48.87 -17.45 8.79
C TYR A 522 49.15 -18.95 8.71
N ASN A 523 48.35 -19.79 9.37
CA ASN A 523 48.53 -21.24 9.36
C ASN A 523 47.70 -21.91 8.25
N THR A 524 48.36 -22.47 7.24
CA THR A 524 47.71 -23.22 6.14
C THR A 524 47.20 -24.60 6.54
N ALA A 525 47.50 -25.07 7.75
CA ALA A 525 46.97 -26.33 8.28
C ALA A 525 45.56 -26.19 8.89
N ILE A 526 45.01 -24.96 8.99
CA ILE A 526 43.62 -24.75 9.42
C ILE A 526 42.69 -25.34 8.36
N THR A 527 41.72 -26.16 8.77
CA THR A 527 40.71 -26.71 7.86
C THR A 527 39.65 -25.64 7.57
N GLY A 528 39.19 -25.52 6.33
CA GLY A 528 38.07 -24.63 6.01
C GLY A 528 36.81 -25.01 6.80
N GLY A 529 36.04 -24.02 7.24
CA GLY A 529 34.88 -24.23 8.09
C GLY A 529 34.37 -22.95 8.75
N ILE A 530 33.28 -23.08 9.49
CA ILE A 530 32.66 -22.00 10.27
C ILE A 530 33.23 -22.04 11.69
N TYR A 531 33.79 -20.92 12.13
CA TYR A 531 34.37 -20.77 13.47
C TYR A 531 33.66 -19.66 14.22
N SER A 532 33.18 -19.94 15.42
CA SER A 532 32.63 -18.94 16.32
C SER A 532 33.59 -18.66 17.46
N PHE A 533 33.76 -17.39 17.82
CA PHE A 533 34.60 -16.94 18.92
C PHE A 533 33.94 -15.78 19.66
N THR A 534 34.30 -15.58 20.92
CA THR A 534 33.69 -14.55 21.76
C THR A 534 34.56 -13.30 21.76
N ILE A 535 33.92 -12.16 21.55
CA ILE A 535 34.48 -10.82 21.76
C ILE A 535 33.91 -10.31 23.08
N ARG A 536 34.78 -9.88 23.99
CA ARG A 536 34.39 -9.34 25.30
C ARG A 536 34.82 -7.89 25.42
N ALA A 537 33.90 -7.02 25.82
CA ALA A 537 34.15 -5.64 26.22
C ALA A 537 34.01 -5.49 27.72
N GLN A 538 35.07 -5.00 28.37
CA GLN A 538 35.12 -4.80 29.81
C GLN A 538 35.22 -3.30 30.12
N GLY A 539 34.14 -2.71 30.63
CA GLY A 539 34.13 -1.38 31.24
C GLY A 539 34.50 -1.43 32.72
N ALA A 540 34.46 -0.27 33.38
CA ALA A 540 34.74 -0.14 34.81
C ALA A 540 33.75 -0.90 35.70
N PHE A 541 32.47 -0.89 35.32
CA PHE A 541 31.38 -1.48 36.11
C PHE A 541 30.46 -2.41 35.30
N SER A 542 30.61 -2.43 33.98
CA SER A 542 29.82 -3.25 33.07
C SER A 542 30.72 -4.15 32.22
N SER A 543 30.20 -5.29 31.80
CA SER A 543 30.85 -6.15 30.82
C SER A 543 29.83 -6.66 29.83
N SER A 544 30.19 -6.70 28.56
CA SER A 544 29.36 -7.25 27.50
C SER A 544 30.15 -8.25 26.66
N GLU A 545 29.48 -9.27 26.16
CA GLU A 545 30.05 -10.27 25.27
C GLU A 545 29.19 -10.40 24.02
N ALA A 546 29.84 -10.63 22.90
CA ALA A 546 29.19 -10.95 21.64
C ALA A 546 29.94 -12.09 20.93
N ILE A 547 29.18 -12.93 20.25
CA ILE A 547 29.74 -14.01 19.44
C ILE A 547 29.95 -13.49 18.02
N ALA A 548 31.18 -13.64 17.52
CA ALA A 548 31.54 -13.37 16.14
C ALA A 548 31.74 -14.69 15.39
N THR A 549 31.34 -14.71 14.12
CA THR A 549 31.47 -15.89 13.25
C THR A 549 32.40 -15.59 12.09
N LEU A 550 33.36 -16.48 11.85
CA LEU A 550 34.33 -16.42 10.76
C LEU A 550 34.22 -17.69 9.90
N ASN A 551 33.89 -17.52 8.64
CA ASN A 551 33.87 -18.58 7.63
C ASN A 551 35.22 -18.60 6.91
N LEU A 552 35.99 -19.67 7.13
CA LEU A 552 37.28 -19.86 6.49
C LEU A 552 37.16 -20.78 5.27
N PHE A 553 37.70 -20.33 4.15
CA PHE A 553 37.80 -21.11 2.92
C PHE A 553 39.25 -21.43 2.63
N SER A 554 39.54 -22.68 2.28
CA SER A 554 40.90 -23.13 1.95
C SER A 554 41.27 -22.91 0.47
N GLN A 555 40.28 -22.71 -0.40
CA GLN A 555 40.44 -22.53 -1.85
C GLN A 555 39.13 -22.03 -2.50
N PRO A 556 39.18 -21.55 -3.76
CA PRO A 556 37.99 -21.30 -4.57
C PRO A 556 37.13 -22.57 -4.75
N PRO A 557 35.81 -22.45 -4.99
CA PRO A 557 34.94 -23.60 -5.19
C PRO A 557 35.29 -24.39 -6.46
N PRO A 558 35.08 -25.71 -6.51
CA PRO A 558 35.14 -26.46 -7.75
C PRO A 558 33.97 -26.09 -8.70
N ALA A 559 34.06 -26.49 -9.96
CA ALA A 559 32.97 -26.31 -10.92
C ALA A 559 31.73 -27.12 -10.51
N PRO A 560 30.52 -26.54 -10.55
CA PRO A 560 29.29 -27.25 -10.23
C PRO A 560 28.84 -28.19 -11.36
N ASP A 561 28.15 -29.27 -11.01
CA ASP A 561 27.49 -30.17 -11.96
C ASP A 561 26.13 -29.59 -12.40
N LEU A 562 25.84 -29.57 -13.70
CA LEU A 562 24.59 -29.01 -14.23
C LEU A 562 23.48 -30.08 -14.28
N TYR A 563 22.25 -29.72 -13.90
CA TYR A 563 21.09 -30.63 -13.85
C TYR A 563 19.98 -30.28 -14.85
N SER A 564 19.53 -29.03 -14.88
CA SER A 564 18.43 -28.56 -15.73
C SER A 564 18.82 -27.28 -16.48
N PRO A 565 18.45 -27.11 -17.76
CA PRO A 565 17.89 -28.13 -18.66
C PRO A 565 18.81 -29.36 -18.84
N ALA A 566 18.25 -30.48 -19.30
CA ALA A 566 19.04 -31.68 -19.59
C ALA A 566 19.94 -31.47 -20.83
N SER A 567 21.07 -32.17 -20.89
CA SER A 567 21.99 -32.00 -22.03
C SER A 567 21.37 -32.51 -23.32
N GLY A 568 21.26 -31.65 -24.32
CA GLY A 568 20.62 -31.95 -25.61
C GLY A 568 19.09 -31.97 -25.54
N ALA A 569 18.49 -31.44 -24.47
CA ALA A 569 17.04 -31.31 -24.40
C ALA A 569 16.53 -30.43 -25.54
N MET A 570 15.40 -30.82 -26.13
CA MET A 570 14.74 -30.11 -27.22
C MET A 570 13.32 -29.76 -26.81
N GLY A 571 12.86 -28.57 -27.18
CA GLY A 571 11.51 -28.13 -26.87
C GLY A 571 11.33 -27.64 -25.45
N GLU A 572 12.40 -27.14 -24.81
CA GLU A 572 12.31 -26.51 -23.49
C GLU A 572 11.46 -25.25 -23.55
N ILE A 573 10.76 -24.93 -22.47
CA ILE A 573 10.02 -23.66 -22.40
C ILE A 573 10.99 -22.47 -22.57
N VAL A 574 10.48 -21.35 -23.08
CA VAL A 574 11.30 -20.15 -23.36
C VAL A 574 11.85 -19.47 -22.11
N ALA A 575 11.38 -19.84 -20.92
CA ALA A 575 11.92 -19.41 -19.64
C ALA A 575 12.25 -20.64 -18.76
N PRO A 576 13.28 -21.42 -19.10
CA PRO A 576 13.58 -22.64 -18.38
C PRO A 576 14.15 -22.32 -16.99
N GLU A 577 13.94 -23.24 -16.03
CA GLU A 577 14.66 -23.21 -14.76
C GLU A 577 16.04 -23.86 -14.93
N PHE A 578 17.08 -23.06 -14.67
CA PHE A 578 18.46 -23.54 -14.62
C PHE A 578 18.77 -24.09 -13.24
N GLN A 579 19.33 -25.29 -13.15
CA GLN A 579 19.69 -25.93 -11.89
C GLN A 579 21.07 -26.58 -11.98
N TRP A 580 21.84 -26.51 -10.89
CA TRP A 580 23.15 -27.14 -10.73
C TRP A 580 23.39 -27.65 -9.31
N SER A 581 24.53 -28.30 -9.06
CA SER A 581 24.89 -28.82 -7.75
C SER A 581 25.35 -27.71 -6.79
N ALA A 582 24.83 -27.69 -5.57
CA ALA A 582 25.38 -26.87 -4.51
C ALA A 582 26.73 -27.42 -4.01
N HIS A 583 27.67 -26.54 -3.67
CA HIS A 583 28.95 -26.91 -3.06
C HIS A 583 29.22 -26.12 -1.76
N PRO A 584 29.68 -26.73 -0.65
CA PRO A 584 29.90 -26.05 0.64
C PRO A 584 30.93 -24.91 0.60
N LEU A 585 31.84 -24.92 -0.37
CA LEU A 585 32.83 -23.85 -0.54
C LEU A 585 32.28 -22.65 -1.31
N ALA A 586 31.14 -22.75 -2.01
CA ALA A 586 30.59 -21.66 -2.81
C ALA A 586 29.70 -20.76 -1.93
N ALA A 587 30.07 -19.48 -1.84
CA ALA A 587 29.26 -18.45 -1.18
C ALA A 587 28.20 -17.90 -2.15
N THR A 588 28.58 -17.73 -3.42
CA THR A 588 27.69 -17.34 -4.50
C THR A 588 27.99 -18.10 -5.78
N TYR A 589 27.09 -18.02 -6.76
CA TYR A 589 27.24 -18.56 -8.09
C TYR A 589 27.12 -17.47 -9.15
N GLU A 590 27.72 -17.75 -10.29
CA GLU A 590 27.53 -17.02 -11.53
C GLU A 590 26.99 -17.99 -12.59
N LEU A 591 25.95 -17.57 -13.32
CA LEU A 591 25.32 -18.29 -14.42
C LEU A 591 25.51 -17.50 -15.71
N GLN A 592 25.89 -18.18 -16.78
CA GLN A 592 25.89 -17.63 -18.14
C GLN A 592 25.06 -18.50 -19.07
N VAL A 593 24.28 -17.85 -19.94
CA VAL A 593 23.51 -18.46 -21.04
C VAL A 593 23.90 -17.74 -22.34
N ALA A 594 24.19 -18.50 -23.40
CA ALA A 594 24.72 -18.01 -24.66
C ALA A 594 24.14 -18.72 -25.87
N ARG A 595 24.21 -18.11 -27.06
CA ARG A 595 23.84 -18.75 -28.34
C ARG A 595 24.93 -19.65 -28.91
N ASP A 596 26.12 -19.62 -28.33
CA ASP A 596 27.28 -20.38 -28.77
C ASP A 596 28.02 -21.02 -27.60
N SER A 597 28.70 -22.14 -27.86
CA SER A 597 29.40 -22.92 -26.84
C SER A 597 30.68 -22.25 -26.30
N SER A 598 31.17 -21.19 -26.94
CA SER A 598 32.31 -20.40 -26.48
C SER A 598 31.92 -19.24 -25.55
N PHE A 599 30.62 -18.99 -25.39
CA PHE A 599 30.06 -17.89 -24.60
C PHE A 599 30.52 -16.51 -25.09
N SER A 600 30.65 -16.36 -26.41
CA SER A 600 30.97 -15.09 -27.06
C SER A 600 29.74 -14.21 -27.29
N ASN A 601 28.56 -14.83 -27.42
CA ASN A 601 27.26 -14.21 -27.62
C ASN A 601 26.34 -14.56 -26.44
N LEU A 602 26.50 -13.79 -25.35
CA LEU A 602 25.72 -13.96 -24.12
C LEU A 602 24.29 -13.43 -24.29
N VAL A 603 23.33 -14.21 -23.83
CA VAL A 603 21.91 -13.83 -23.74
C VAL A 603 21.52 -13.54 -22.29
N GLY A 604 22.18 -14.17 -21.32
CA GLY A 604 22.04 -13.86 -19.91
C GLY A 604 23.33 -14.10 -19.14
N ALA A 605 23.66 -13.21 -18.21
CA ALA A 605 24.77 -13.37 -17.28
C ALA A 605 24.36 -12.81 -15.92
N ILE A 606 24.25 -13.69 -14.93
CA ILE A 606 23.77 -13.34 -13.59
C ILE A 606 24.83 -13.75 -12.59
N SER A 607 25.22 -12.82 -11.71
CA SER A 607 26.22 -13.02 -10.66
C SER A 607 25.58 -12.86 -9.28
N GLY A 608 26.20 -13.42 -8.24
CA GLY A 608 25.75 -13.24 -6.86
C GLY A 608 24.58 -14.13 -6.45
N LEU A 609 24.29 -15.18 -7.22
CA LEU A 609 23.22 -16.13 -6.91
C LEU A 609 23.60 -16.93 -5.66
N THR A 610 22.76 -16.94 -4.64
CA THR A 610 23.00 -17.71 -3.40
C THR A 610 22.41 -19.12 -3.47
N ALA A 611 21.40 -19.32 -4.31
CA ALA A 611 20.81 -20.63 -4.59
C ALA A 611 21.46 -21.28 -5.82
N PRO A 612 21.51 -22.62 -5.90
CA PRO A 612 22.07 -23.35 -7.04
C PRO A 612 21.05 -23.48 -8.19
N ASN A 613 20.18 -22.49 -8.35
CA ASN A 613 19.17 -22.42 -9.40
C ASN A 613 18.93 -20.97 -9.85
N CYS A 614 18.31 -20.81 -11.01
CA CYS A 614 17.91 -19.51 -11.54
C CYS A 614 16.71 -19.66 -12.48
N GLN A 615 15.74 -18.74 -12.35
CA GLN A 615 14.61 -18.57 -13.27
C GLN A 615 14.65 -17.13 -13.85
N GLY A 616 13.81 -16.86 -14.85
CA GLY A 616 13.59 -15.49 -15.35
C GLY A 616 14.47 -15.05 -16.52
N ILE A 617 15.37 -15.89 -17.03
CA ILE A 617 16.02 -15.63 -18.32
C ILE A 617 15.05 -16.06 -19.42
N VAL A 618 14.42 -15.10 -20.07
CA VAL A 618 13.56 -15.33 -21.24
C VAL A 618 14.42 -15.47 -22.49
N LEU A 619 14.16 -16.52 -23.26
CA LEU A 619 14.94 -16.94 -24.42
C LEU A 619 14.06 -16.89 -25.67
N GLU A 620 14.68 -16.67 -26.83
CA GLU A 620 13.95 -16.77 -28.10
C GLU A 620 13.46 -18.20 -28.34
N PRO A 621 12.26 -18.39 -28.91
CA PRO A 621 11.75 -19.71 -29.28
C PRO A 621 12.57 -20.35 -30.41
N ALA A 622 12.44 -21.67 -30.57
CA ALA A 622 13.11 -22.48 -31.60
C ALA A 622 14.64 -22.25 -31.72
N THR A 623 15.30 -21.88 -30.61
CA THR A 623 16.70 -21.45 -30.63
C THR A 623 17.55 -22.36 -29.75
N ALA A 624 18.76 -22.69 -30.22
CA ALA A 624 19.73 -23.46 -29.47
C ALA A 624 20.54 -22.55 -28.53
N TYR A 625 20.69 -22.98 -27.27
CA TYR A 625 21.41 -22.27 -26.24
C TYR A 625 22.41 -23.17 -25.53
N TYR A 626 23.41 -22.54 -24.93
CA TYR A 626 24.41 -23.14 -24.08
C TYR A 626 24.40 -22.43 -22.73
N PHE A 627 24.47 -23.17 -21.64
CA PHE A 627 24.63 -22.57 -20.31
C PHE A 627 25.77 -23.20 -19.52
N ARG A 628 26.35 -22.41 -18.62
CA ARG A 628 27.39 -22.83 -17.67
C ARG A 628 27.27 -22.05 -16.37
N ALA A 629 27.70 -22.66 -15.27
CA ALA A 629 27.74 -22.03 -13.97
C ALA A 629 29.12 -22.18 -13.31
N ARG A 630 29.48 -21.26 -12.40
CA ARG A 630 30.65 -21.40 -11.51
C ARG A 630 30.31 -20.90 -10.12
N GLY A 631 30.92 -21.50 -9.10
CA GLY A 631 30.87 -20.99 -7.73
C GLY A 631 31.99 -19.98 -7.47
N SER A 632 31.75 -19.04 -6.56
CA SER A 632 32.73 -18.07 -6.07
C SER A 632 32.69 -17.96 -4.55
N ASN A 633 33.84 -17.65 -3.95
CA ASN A 633 33.97 -17.28 -2.54
C ASN A 633 35.10 -16.25 -2.37
N VAL A 634 35.42 -15.89 -1.13
CA VAL A 634 36.49 -14.93 -0.80
C VAL A 634 37.89 -15.35 -1.28
N CYS A 635 38.14 -16.64 -1.54
CA CYS A 635 39.40 -17.09 -2.16
C CYS A 635 39.46 -16.83 -3.67
N GLY A 636 38.32 -16.52 -4.29
CA GLY A 636 38.19 -16.23 -5.72
C GLY A 636 37.08 -17.02 -6.40
N ALA A 637 36.93 -16.78 -7.71
CA ALA A 637 36.03 -17.52 -8.56
C ALA A 637 36.61 -18.90 -8.92
N GLY A 638 35.78 -19.93 -8.81
CA GLY A 638 36.09 -21.28 -9.28
C GLY A 638 36.10 -21.39 -10.81
N PRO A 639 36.48 -22.56 -11.35
CA PRO A 639 36.37 -22.83 -12.77
C PRO A 639 34.90 -22.92 -13.22
N TRP A 640 34.65 -22.60 -14.49
CA TRP A 640 33.35 -22.83 -15.13
C TRP A 640 33.05 -24.33 -15.26
N SER A 641 31.77 -24.69 -15.09
CA SER A 641 31.27 -26.00 -15.49
C SER A 641 31.47 -26.25 -16.99
N ALA A 642 31.46 -27.52 -17.40
CA ALA A 642 31.34 -27.84 -18.81
C ALA A 642 30.03 -27.25 -19.36
N PRO A 643 30.03 -26.61 -20.55
CA PRO A 643 28.82 -26.08 -21.14
C PRO A 643 27.80 -27.18 -21.41
N ARG A 644 26.53 -26.89 -21.16
CA ARG A 644 25.43 -27.78 -21.52
C ARG A 644 24.53 -27.12 -22.57
N ALA A 645 24.21 -27.86 -23.62
CA ALA A 645 23.36 -27.39 -24.72
C ALA A 645 21.90 -27.82 -24.53
N PHE A 646 20.96 -26.99 -24.99
CA PHE A 646 19.52 -27.29 -25.08
C PHE A 646 18.89 -26.41 -26.18
N SER A 647 17.64 -26.69 -26.58
CA SER A 647 16.86 -25.81 -27.46
C SER A 647 15.46 -25.54 -26.93
N THR A 648 15.00 -24.31 -27.13
CA THR A 648 13.66 -23.88 -26.76
C THR A 648 12.59 -24.38 -27.74
N ALA A 649 11.36 -24.53 -27.27
CA ALA A 649 10.20 -24.88 -28.07
C ALA A 649 9.94 -23.79 -29.12
N ALA A 650 9.44 -24.22 -30.28
CA ALA A 650 8.88 -23.29 -31.24
C ALA A 650 7.63 -22.64 -30.64
N ALA A 651 7.46 -21.34 -30.89
CA ALA A 651 6.28 -20.60 -30.47
C ALA A 651 5.68 -19.86 -31.67
N ILE A 652 4.38 -19.62 -31.62
CA ILE A 652 3.66 -18.81 -32.59
C ILE A 652 3.04 -17.60 -31.91
N CYS A 653 3.33 -16.41 -32.43
CA CYS A 653 2.72 -15.16 -31.98
C CYS A 653 1.49 -14.84 -32.83
N ARG A 654 0.35 -14.58 -32.18
CA ARG A 654 -0.91 -14.22 -32.82
C ARG A 654 -1.43 -12.92 -32.22
N ASN A 655 -1.81 -11.98 -33.09
CA ASN A 655 -2.54 -10.79 -32.68
C ASN A 655 -4.02 -11.08 -32.77
N THR A 656 -4.73 -10.83 -31.67
CA THR A 656 -6.19 -10.96 -31.61
C THR A 656 -6.74 -9.61 -31.20
N ALA A 657 -7.56 -8.99 -32.07
CA ALA A 657 -8.21 -7.72 -31.76
C ALA A 657 -9.51 -7.93 -30.98
N TYR A 658 -9.82 -7.02 -30.07
CA TYR A 658 -11.14 -6.95 -29.46
C TYR A 658 -12.17 -6.49 -30.51
N THR A 659 -13.25 -7.26 -30.66
CA THR A 659 -14.32 -7.01 -31.65
C THR A 659 -15.67 -6.65 -31.03
N GLY A 660 -15.73 -6.50 -29.70
CA GLY A 660 -16.96 -6.10 -29.00
C GLY A 660 -17.22 -4.58 -29.08
N PRO A 661 -18.37 -4.12 -28.57
CA PRO A 661 -18.67 -2.68 -28.54
C PRO A 661 -17.70 -1.91 -27.62
N PRO A 662 -17.48 -0.60 -27.84
CA PRO A 662 -16.70 0.24 -26.95
C PRO A 662 -17.22 0.18 -25.51
N GLY A 663 -16.30 0.09 -24.55
CA GLY A 663 -16.62 0.03 -23.12
C GLY A 663 -16.77 1.42 -22.53
N ILE A 664 -17.93 1.78 -22.01
CA ILE A 664 -18.20 3.12 -21.44
C ILE A 664 -17.45 3.29 -20.11
N ILE A 665 -16.81 4.44 -19.93
CA ILE A 665 -16.27 4.96 -18.67
C ILE A 665 -17.18 6.14 -18.27
N SER A 666 -17.98 5.91 -17.22
CA SER A 666 -19.04 6.81 -16.75
C SER A 666 -18.48 8.01 -15.99
N PRO A 667 -18.94 9.23 -16.28
CA PRO A 667 -18.57 10.44 -15.55
C PRO A 667 -19.27 10.61 -14.20
N GLN A 668 -19.85 9.56 -13.62
CA GLN A 668 -20.50 9.56 -12.30
C GLN A 668 -20.33 8.18 -11.63
N GLY A 669 -19.92 8.17 -10.34
CA GLY A 669 -19.51 7.00 -9.57
C GLY A 669 -18.11 6.45 -9.94
N THR A 670 -17.60 5.45 -9.20
CA THR A 670 -16.37 4.73 -9.60
C THR A 670 -16.65 3.91 -10.85
N SER A 671 -16.25 4.43 -12.01
CA SER A 671 -16.54 3.76 -13.28
C SER A 671 -15.37 2.91 -13.71
N TYR A 672 -15.62 1.60 -13.83
CA TYR A 672 -14.71 0.70 -14.50
C TYR A 672 -15.41 0.10 -15.72
N THR A 673 -14.61 -0.20 -16.74
CA THR A 673 -15.06 -0.94 -17.92
C THR A 673 -14.18 -2.16 -18.11
N THR A 674 -14.78 -3.28 -18.52
CA THR A 674 -14.06 -4.52 -18.77
C THR A 674 -14.42 -5.05 -20.14
N SER A 675 -13.41 -5.36 -20.93
CA SER A 675 -13.54 -6.06 -22.21
C SER A 675 -12.82 -7.41 -22.13
N SER A 676 -13.16 -8.34 -23.03
CA SER A 676 -12.57 -9.68 -23.03
C SER A 676 -12.27 -10.16 -24.44
N ILE A 677 -11.10 -10.75 -24.62
CA ILE A 677 -10.68 -11.47 -25.81
C ILE A 677 -10.61 -12.96 -25.44
N THR A 678 -11.30 -13.81 -26.21
CA THR A 678 -11.25 -15.26 -26.03
C THR A 678 -10.19 -15.86 -26.95
N ILE A 679 -9.22 -16.57 -26.37
CA ILE A 679 -8.20 -17.31 -27.11
C ILE A 679 -8.60 -18.79 -27.13
N GLU A 680 -8.82 -19.33 -28.32
CA GLU A 680 -9.22 -20.74 -28.53
C GLU A 680 -8.02 -21.69 -28.70
N ALA A 681 -6.81 -21.14 -28.94
CA ALA A 681 -5.63 -21.94 -29.19
C ALA A 681 -5.03 -22.46 -27.86
N ALA A 682 -4.99 -23.78 -27.70
CA ALA A 682 -4.29 -24.44 -26.62
C ALA A 682 -2.77 -24.23 -26.72
N GLY A 683 -2.10 -24.21 -25.56
CA GLY A 683 -0.64 -24.04 -25.46
C GLY A 683 -0.26 -23.24 -24.21
N ALA A 684 1.03 -23.27 -23.86
CA ALA A 684 1.56 -22.42 -22.79
C ALA A 684 2.02 -21.08 -23.37
N VAL A 685 1.79 -19.98 -22.65
CA VAL A 685 2.25 -18.64 -23.01
C VAL A 685 3.78 -18.63 -23.11
N ALA A 686 4.29 -18.18 -24.25
CA ALA A 686 5.70 -17.96 -24.53
C ALA A 686 6.06 -16.46 -24.56
N GLY A 687 5.07 -15.58 -24.69
CA GLY A 687 5.26 -14.13 -24.75
C GLY A 687 3.93 -13.42 -24.84
N VAL A 688 3.86 -12.19 -24.32
CA VAL A 688 2.66 -11.36 -24.30
C VAL A 688 3.03 -9.92 -24.62
N ALA A 689 2.27 -9.28 -25.49
CA ALA A 689 2.26 -7.84 -25.66
C ALA A 689 0.82 -7.37 -25.85
N ILE A 690 0.55 -6.12 -25.46
CA ILE A 690 -0.76 -5.49 -25.64
C ILE A 690 -0.57 -4.38 -26.67
N ARG A 691 -1.34 -4.38 -27.75
CA ARG A 691 -1.22 -3.39 -28.83
C ARG A 691 -2.47 -2.54 -28.92
N ASN A 692 -2.31 -1.31 -29.43
CA ASN A 692 -3.39 -0.45 -29.88
C ASN A 692 -4.50 -0.23 -28.83
N ILE A 693 -4.15 -0.04 -27.55
CA ILE A 693 -5.12 0.37 -26.52
C ILE A 693 -5.54 1.80 -26.84
N ASP A 694 -6.77 1.96 -27.33
CA ASP A 694 -7.39 3.24 -27.67
C ASP A 694 -8.43 3.58 -26.60
N ILE A 695 -8.15 4.60 -25.80
CA ILE A 695 -9.06 5.11 -24.79
C ILE A 695 -9.32 6.59 -25.08
N THR A 696 -10.59 6.93 -25.26
CA THR A 696 -11.03 8.32 -25.19
C THR A 696 -11.40 8.66 -23.75
N HIS A 697 -10.84 9.73 -23.18
CA HIS A 697 -11.14 10.21 -21.83
C HIS A 697 -10.75 11.68 -21.72
N SER A 698 -11.51 12.50 -20.98
CA SER A 698 -11.19 13.93 -20.80
C SER A 698 -10.00 14.19 -19.88
N TYR A 699 -9.75 13.31 -18.91
CA TYR A 699 -8.63 13.41 -17.96
C TYR A 699 -7.95 12.06 -17.76
N VAL A 700 -6.83 11.80 -18.43
CA VAL A 700 -6.23 10.44 -18.43
C VAL A 700 -5.52 10.09 -17.13
N GLY A 701 -5.13 11.08 -16.31
CA GLY A 701 -4.48 10.90 -15.00
C GLY A 701 -5.36 10.26 -13.92
N ASP A 702 -6.64 10.04 -14.18
CA ASP A 702 -7.56 9.35 -13.28
C ASP A 702 -7.66 7.85 -13.58
N LEU A 703 -7.03 7.39 -14.66
CA LEU A 703 -7.19 6.03 -15.16
C LEU A 703 -6.09 5.09 -14.67
N SER A 704 -6.47 3.84 -14.40
CA SER A 704 -5.55 2.70 -14.29
C SER A 704 -6.03 1.56 -15.18
N ALA A 705 -5.13 0.73 -15.70
CA ALA A 705 -5.49 -0.42 -16.52
C ALA A 705 -4.82 -1.71 -16.07
N PHE A 706 -5.58 -2.82 -16.17
CA PHE A 706 -5.17 -4.16 -15.72
C PHE A 706 -5.50 -5.20 -16.78
N LEU A 707 -4.52 -6.06 -17.12
CA LEU A 707 -4.73 -7.27 -17.90
C LEU A 707 -4.87 -8.48 -16.96
N ARG A 708 -5.88 -9.31 -17.15
CA ARG A 708 -6.06 -10.56 -16.42
C ARG A 708 -5.99 -11.77 -17.34
N SER A 709 -5.14 -12.75 -17.00
CA SER A 709 -5.01 -14.02 -17.72
C SER A 709 -6.17 -15.00 -17.41
N PRO A 710 -6.36 -16.05 -18.23
CA PRO A 710 -7.32 -17.12 -17.94
C PRO A 710 -7.08 -17.82 -16.60
N SER A 711 -5.82 -17.93 -16.17
CA SER A 711 -5.42 -18.50 -14.86
C SER A 711 -5.77 -17.60 -13.69
N GLY A 712 -6.07 -16.32 -13.96
CA GLY A 712 -6.46 -15.33 -12.96
C GLY A 712 -5.36 -14.36 -12.54
N THR A 713 -4.13 -14.51 -13.05
CA THR A 713 -3.00 -13.59 -12.84
C THR A 713 -3.34 -12.21 -13.38
N ILE A 714 -3.00 -11.16 -12.63
CA ILE A 714 -3.30 -9.76 -12.96
C ILE A 714 -1.99 -9.02 -13.17
N ILE A 715 -1.90 -8.28 -14.27
CA ILE A 715 -0.79 -7.39 -14.64
C ILE A 715 -1.33 -5.96 -14.69
N GLN A 716 -0.83 -5.09 -13.82
CA GLN A 716 -1.06 -3.65 -13.91
C GLN A 716 -0.23 -3.06 -15.06
N LEU A 717 -0.91 -2.40 -16.00
CA LEU A 717 -0.26 -1.81 -17.17
C LEU A 717 0.24 -0.39 -16.87
N PHE A 718 -0.61 0.42 -16.25
CA PHE A 718 -0.33 1.80 -15.84
C PHE A 718 -1.25 2.21 -14.69
N ASP A 719 -0.85 3.25 -13.96
CA ASP A 719 -1.56 3.74 -12.78
C ASP A 719 -1.52 5.26 -12.65
N ARG A 720 -2.58 5.92 -13.13
CA ARG A 720 -2.73 7.37 -13.10
C ARG A 720 -1.58 8.09 -13.82
N PRO A 721 -1.45 7.89 -15.14
CA PRO A 721 -0.35 8.43 -15.94
C PRO A 721 -0.13 9.92 -15.66
N GLY A 722 1.11 10.30 -15.37
CA GLY A 722 1.51 11.65 -14.96
C GLY A 722 1.83 11.81 -13.47
N VAL A 723 1.65 10.78 -12.62
CA VAL A 723 2.14 10.73 -11.23
C VAL A 723 3.49 9.97 -11.15
N PRO A 724 4.59 10.55 -10.62
CA PRO A 724 4.64 11.71 -9.72
C PRO A 724 4.92 13.04 -10.41
N GLY A 725 4.93 13.11 -11.75
CA GLY A 725 5.17 14.36 -12.49
C GLY A 725 4.19 15.50 -12.15
N SER A 726 2.99 15.13 -11.67
CA SER A 726 1.92 15.99 -11.19
C SER A 726 1.21 15.30 -10.01
N PHE A 727 0.65 16.08 -9.08
CA PHE A 727 -0.11 15.53 -7.94
C PHE A 727 -1.44 14.88 -8.35
N TYR A 728 -1.96 15.25 -9.53
CA TYR A 728 -3.27 14.83 -10.01
C TYR A 728 -3.18 13.93 -11.26
N GLY A 729 -1.97 13.58 -11.71
CA GLY A 729 -1.76 12.88 -12.99
C GLY A 729 -1.84 13.83 -14.19
N CYS A 730 -1.95 13.26 -15.39
CA CYS A 730 -1.98 13.98 -16.65
C CYS A 730 -3.39 14.47 -16.98
N SER A 731 -3.56 15.79 -17.02
CA SER A 731 -4.84 16.45 -17.36
C SER A 731 -5.16 16.46 -18.85
N GLY A 732 -4.37 15.80 -19.68
CA GLY A 732 -4.61 15.70 -21.12
C GLY A 732 -5.72 14.70 -21.44
N ALA A 733 -6.28 14.82 -22.65
CA ALA A 733 -7.31 13.92 -23.14
C ALA A 733 -6.76 12.77 -24.00
N ASN A 734 -7.36 11.59 -23.83
CA ASN A 734 -7.17 10.36 -24.61
C ASN A 734 -5.79 9.68 -24.48
N LEU A 735 -5.78 8.35 -24.62
CA LEU A 735 -4.60 7.48 -24.60
C LEU A 735 -4.56 6.60 -25.85
N MET A 736 -3.37 6.44 -26.43
CA MET A 736 -3.09 5.48 -27.50
C MET A 736 -1.84 4.67 -27.15
N LEU A 737 -1.99 3.60 -26.39
CA LEU A 737 -0.88 2.89 -25.74
C LEU A 737 -0.66 1.48 -26.28
N SER A 738 0.58 1.02 -26.21
CA SER A 738 0.95 -0.38 -26.38
C SER A 738 1.97 -0.77 -25.32
N PHE A 739 1.99 -2.04 -24.94
CA PHE A 739 2.85 -2.58 -23.89
C PHE A 739 3.62 -3.81 -24.36
N ALA A 740 4.94 -3.80 -24.16
CA ALA A 740 5.83 -4.93 -24.44
C ALA A 740 7.00 -4.95 -23.45
N VAL A 741 7.63 -6.12 -23.27
CA VAL A 741 8.76 -6.32 -22.35
C VAL A 741 10.00 -5.53 -22.79
N ASP A 742 10.21 -5.41 -24.09
CA ASP A 742 11.34 -4.74 -24.74
C ASP A 742 10.97 -3.35 -25.26
N ALA A 743 9.88 -2.76 -24.76
CA ALA A 743 9.45 -1.43 -25.15
C ALA A 743 10.56 -0.39 -24.88
N PRO A 744 10.77 0.56 -25.81
CA PRO A 744 11.84 1.56 -25.69
C PRO A 744 11.57 2.60 -24.60
N ASN A 745 10.29 2.85 -24.29
CA ASN A 745 9.90 3.76 -23.22
C ASN A 745 9.56 2.96 -21.95
N THR A 746 9.96 3.48 -20.81
CA THR A 746 9.81 2.83 -19.49
C THR A 746 8.43 3.09 -18.87
N GLN A 747 8.05 2.32 -17.85
CA GLN A 747 6.85 2.61 -17.07
C GLN A 747 6.95 3.98 -16.40
N GLU A 748 8.13 4.38 -15.89
CA GLU A 748 8.30 5.67 -15.22
C GLU A 748 8.09 6.86 -16.18
N GLU A 749 8.43 6.70 -17.46
CA GLU A 749 8.17 7.73 -18.49
C GLU A 749 6.68 7.88 -18.77
N LEU A 750 5.91 6.79 -18.83
CA LEU A 750 4.45 6.83 -18.93
C LEU A 750 3.85 7.54 -17.71
N GLU A 751 4.33 7.18 -16.52
CA GLU A 751 3.86 7.73 -15.26
C GLU A 751 4.34 9.16 -14.98
N SER A 752 5.26 9.73 -15.76
CA SER A 752 5.77 11.10 -15.53
C SER A 752 5.48 12.10 -16.64
N THR A 753 4.87 11.68 -17.76
CA THR A 753 4.69 12.52 -18.94
C THR A 753 3.23 12.95 -19.15
N CYS A 754 3.04 14.16 -19.66
CA CYS A 754 1.74 14.62 -20.17
C CYS A 754 1.94 15.46 -21.45
N GLY A 755 1.37 15.00 -22.57
CA GLY A 755 1.49 15.62 -23.90
C GLY A 755 0.25 16.40 -24.33
N ASN A 756 0.18 16.73 -25.63
CA ASN A 756 -0.86 17.63 -26.17
C ASN A 756 -2.13 16.90 -26.67
N PHE A 757 -2.04 15.95 -27.61
CA PHE A 757 -3.19 15.14 -28.09
C PHE A 757 -2.77 13.98 -29.03
N PRO A 758 -3.20 12.72 -28.79
CA PRO A 758 -3.69 12.22 -27.50
C PRO A 758 -2.67 12.55 -26.40
N ALA A 759 -3.14 12.65 -25.16
CA ALA A 759 -2.34 13.05 -24.02
C ALA A 759 -1.05 12.22 -23.91
N ILE A 760 -1.17 10.91 -24.13
CA ILE A 760 -0.03 10.00 -24.18
C ILE A 760 -0.24 9.00 -25.30
N SER A 761 0.82 8.76 -26.07
CA SER A 761 0.86 7.70 -27.07
C SER A 761 2.23 7.07 -27.18
N GLY A 762 2.28 5.78 -27.50
CA GLY A 762 3.54 5.08 -27.72
C GLY A 762 3.54 3.63 -27.21
N LEU A 763 4.72 3.04 -27.28
CA LEU A 763 5.02 1.70 -26.79
C LEU A 763 5.81 1.82 -25.47
N PHE A 764 5.27 1.28 -24.38
CA PHE A 764 5.80 1.41 -23.02
C PHE A 764 6.01 0.05 -22.35
N GLN A 765 6.86 0.01 -21.33
CA GLN A 765 6.91 -1.11 -20.40
C GLN A 765 5.75 -0.97 -19.39
N PRO A 766 5.06 -2.08 -19.03
CA PRO A 766 4.00 -2.05 -18.02
C PRO A 766 4.55 -1.97 -16.60
N ILE A 767 3.70 -1.61 -15.64
CA ILE A 767 4.06 -1.59 -14.22
C ILE A 767 4.45 -2.98 -13.70
N ASP A 768 3.57 -3.95 -13.93
CA ASP A 768 3.85 -5.34 -13.61
C ASP A 768 4.51 -6.06 -14.80
N SER A 769 5.46 -6.93 -14.50
CA SER A 769 6.27 -7.62 -15.52
C SER A 769 5.44 -8.65 -16.30
N LEU A 770 5.21 -8.44 -17.60
CA LEU A 770 4.52 -9.40 -18.50
C LEU A 770 5.14 -10.81 -18.53
N PRO A 771 6.46 -11.02 -18.39
CA PRO A 771 7.07 -12.35 -18.30
C PRO A 771 6.53 -13.24 -17.19
N THR A 772 5.85 -12.69 -16.17
CA THR A 772 5.17 -13.48 -15.13
C THR A 772 4.08 -14.39 -15.67
N LEU A 773 3.55 -14.10 -16.88
CA LEU A 773 2.54 -14.89 -17.56
C LEU A 773 3.13 -16.08 -18.34
N ILE A 774 4.45 -16.14 -18.54
CA ILE A 774 5.10 -17.18 -19.34
C ILE A 774 4.92 -18.54 -18.64
N GLY A 775 4.48 -19.54 -19.41
CA GLY A 775 4.20 -20.89 -18.93
C GLY A 775 2.73 -21.14 -18.54
N GLU A 776 1.92 -20.09 -18.34
CA GLU A 776 0.49 -20.24 -18.08
C GLU A 776 -0.28 -20.80 -19.30
N PRO A 777 -1.44 -21.45 -19.10
CA PRO A 777 -2.35 -21.76 -20.20
C PRO A 777 -2.77 -20.50 -20.96
N ALA A 778 -2.56 -20.50 -22.28
CA ALA A 778 -2.95 -19.41 -23.16
C ALA A 778 -4.46 -19.39 -23.48
N GLU A 779 -5.09 -20.58 -23.47
CA GLU A 779 -6.50 -20.79 -23.81
C GLU A 779 -7.43 -20.19 -22.75
N GLY A 780 -8.44 -19.45 -23.20
CA GLY A 780 -9.49 -18.89 -22.35
C GLY A 780 -9.66 -17.38 -22.50
N ASN A 781 -10.31 -16.77 -21.52
CA ASN A 781 -10.69 -15.36 -21.55
C ASN A 781 -9.60 -14.47 -20.94
N TRP A 782 -8.99 -13.64 -21.77
CA TRP A 782 -8.12 -12.55 -21.37
C TRP A 782 -8.94 -11.28 -21.19
N LYS A 783 -8.84 -10.63 -20.03
CA LYS A 783 -9.68 -9.47 -19.70
C LYS A 783 -8.83 -8.21 -19.53
N LEU A 784 -9.19 -7.14 -20.23
CA LEU A 784 -8.64 -5.80 -19.99
C LEU A 784 -9.68 -4.99 -19.20
N THR A 785 -9.29 -4.53 -18.02
CA THR A 785 -10.10 -3.66 -17.17
C THR A 785 -9.45 -2.28 -17.10
N VAL A 786 -10.23 -1.24 -17.36
CA VAL A 786 -9.85 0.16 -17.13
C VAL A 786 -10.70 0.70 -15.99
N ILE A 787 -10.08 1.32 -15.00
CA ILE A 787 -10.73 1.91 -13.83
C ILE A 787 -10.49 3.42 -13.86
N ASP A 788 -11.55 4.18 -13.71
CA ASP A 788 -11.51 5.61 -13.40
C ASP A 788 -11.70 5.81 -11.89
N HIS A 789 -10.73 6.44 -11.25
CA HIS A 789 -10.71 6.70 -9.81
C HIS A 789 -11.50 7.95 -9.40
N PHE A 790 -11.94 8.79 -10.34
CA PHE A 790 -12.62 10.05 -10.03
C PHE A 790 -13.85 10.29 -10.92
N ASP A 791 -14.98 10.64 -10.29
CA ASP A 791 -16.29 10.62 -10.94
C ASP A 791 -16.71 11.96 -11.55
N GLN A 792 -15.79 12.65 -12.22
CA GLN A 792 -15.99 13.99 -12.79
C GLN A 792 -15.85 14.04 -14.31
N ASP A 793 -15.19 13.04 -14.87
CA ASP A 793 -14.75 12.95 -16.25
C ASP A 793 -15.16 11.59 -16.82
N GLY A 794 -15.30 11.49 -18.14
CA GLY A 794 -15.81 10.27 -18.73
C GLY A 794 -15.24 10.00 -20.10
N GLY A 795 -15.52 8.81 -20.61
CA GLY A 795 -14.90 8.33 -21.83
C GLY A 795 -15.32 6.93 -22.22
N GLN A 796 -14.46 6.28 -22.99
CA GLN A 796 -14.67 4.90 -23.41
C GLN A 796 -13.37 4.23 -23.84
N LEU A 797 -13.28 2.93 -23.62
CA LEU A 797 -12.31 2.03 -24.24
C LEU A 797 -12.81 1.67 -25.65
N ASN A 798 -12.17 2.20 -26.68
CA ASN A 798 -12.54 2.03 -28.08
C ASN A 798 -12.08 0.68 -28.64
N GLY A 799 -10.90 0.21 -28.23
CA GLY A 799 -10.33 -1.04 -28.72
C GLY A 799 -8.97 -1.35 -28.10
N TRP A 800 -8.53 -2.59 -28.28
CA TRP A 800 -7.20 -3.10 -27.94
C TRP A 800 -6.95 -4.43 -28.66
N GLU A 801 -5.68 -4.81 -28.75
CA GLU A 801 -5.27 -6.10 -29.32
C GLU A 801 -4.34 -6.83 -28.33
N LEU A 802 -4.49 -8.14 -28.28
CA LEU A 802 -3.60 -9.04 -27.55
C LEU A 802 -2.67 -9.74 -28.54
N GLU A 803 -1.38 -9.46 -28.45
CA GLU A 803 -0.33 -10.24 -29.10
C GLU A 803 0.12 -11.34 -28.14
N LEU A 804 -0.23 -12.59 -28.45
CA LEU A 804 0.08 -13.73 -27.62
C LEU A 804 0.96 -14.72 -28.39
N CYS A 805 2.16 -14.96 -27.87
CA CYS A 805 3.01 -16.05 -28.32
C CYS A 805 2.68 -17.31 -27.53
N THR A 806 2.33 -18.40 -28.20
CA THR A 806 2.04 -19.69 -27.57
C THR A 806 3.05 -20.74 -28.03
N THR A 807 3.54 -21.54 -27.10
CA THR A 807 4.38 -22.70 -27.42
C THR A 807 3.60 -23.68 -28.28
N LEU A 808 4.21 -24.13 -29.38
CA LEU A 808 3.61 -25.11 -30.27
C LEU A 808 3.66 -26.50 -29.62
N PRO A 809 2.54 -27.25 -29.61
CA PRO A 809 2.53 -28.61 -29.09
C PRO A 809 3.52 -29.52 -29.84
N ASN A 810 4.19 -30.42 -29.11
CA ASN A 810 5.02 -31.46 -29.72
C ASN A 810 4.18 -32.66 -30.21
N THR A 811 3.08 -32.39 -30.93
CA THR A 811 2.16 -33.40 -31.47
C THR A 811 2.43 -33.69 -32.94
N ALA A 812 1.88 -34.79 -33.48
CA ALA A 812 1.99 -35.15 -34.90
C ALA A 812 0.90 -34.44 -35.73
N GLU A 813 0.88 -33.11 -35.68
CA GLU A 813 -0.17 -32.27 -36.26
C GLU A 813 0.42 -31.16 -37.15
N LEU A 814 -0.43 -30.57 -37.99
CA LEU A 814 -0.09 -29.44 -38.84
C LEU A 814 -0.64 -28.16 -38.23
N PHE A 815 0.20 -27.15 -38.07
CA PHE A 815 -0.18 -25.88 -37.43
C PHE A 815 -0.10 -24.73 -38.43
N PRO A 816 -1.23 -24.17 -38.90
CA PRO A 816 -1.22 -22.99 -39.75
C PRO A 816 -0.75 -21.78 -38.95
N MET A 817 0.20 -21.03 -39.51
CA MET A 817 0.81 -19.90 -38.81
C MET A 817 0.06 -18.57 -39.01
N GLN A 818 -1.05 -18.61 -39.74
CA GLN A 818 -1.92 -17.48 -40.03
C GLN A 818 -3.38 -17.95 -39.94
N ASN A 819 -4.28 -17.07 -39.48
CA ASN A 819 -5.72 -17.37 -39.37
C ASN A 819 -6.55 -16.73 -40.48
N GLU A 820 -6.11 -15.57 -40.97
CA GLU A 820 -6.75 -14.87 -42.09
C GLU A 820 -5.92 -15.05 -43.35
N HIS A 821 -6.58 -15.48 -44.40
CA HIS A 821 -5.94 -15.76 -45.68
C HIS A 821 -6.60 -14.92 -46.74
N GLN A 822 -5.95 -13.82 -47.09
CA GLN A 822 -6.40 -12.93 -48.14
C GLN A 822 -5.32 -12.79 -49.21
N ALA A 823 -5.75 -12.72 -50.46
CA ALA A 823 -4.88 -12.41 -51.57
C ALA A 823 -5.61 -11.59 -52.63
N CYS A 824 -4.85 -10.92 -53.46
CA CYS A 824 -5.39 -10.11 -54.53
C CYS A 824 -5.35 -10.86 -55.85
N VAL A 825 -6.36 -10.65 -56.70
CA VAL A 825 -6.33 -11.16 -58.07
C VAL A 825 -5.00 -10.77 -58.74
N GLY A 826 -4.31 -11.75 -59.32
CA GLY A 826 -3.01 -11.59 -59.97
C GLY A 826 -1.79 -11.62 -59.04
N SER A 827 -1.98 -11.64 -57.71
CA SER A 827 -0.89 -11.74 -56.74
C SER A 827 -0.81 -13.17 -56.16
N PRO A 828 0.38 -13.71 -55.89
CA PRO A 828 0.50 -15.00 -55.21
C PRO A 828 0.07 -14.87 -53.74
N TYR A 829 -0.64 -15.87 -53.24
CA TYR A 829 -0.90 -16.07 -51.83
C TYR A 829 0.22 -16.92 -51.22
N SER A 830 0.64 -16.64 -50.00
CA SER A 830 1.55 -17.51 -49.27
C SER A 830 1.19 -17.59 -47.79
N MET A 831 1.26 -18.79 -47.23
CA MET A 831 1.13 -19.02 -45.79
C MET A 831 2.23 -19.92 -45.26
N SER A 832 2.63 -19.68 -44.02
CA SER A 832 3.55 -20.55 -43.30
C SER A 832 2.79 -21.63 -42.55
N LEU A 833 3.35 -22.84 -42.54
CA LEU A 833 2.83 -24.03 -41.90
C LEU A 833 3.93 -24.64 -41.02
N TYR A 834 3.68 -24.81 -39.74
CA TYR A 834 4.59 -25.55 -38.86
C TYR A 834 4.23 -27.03 -38.81
N ILE A 835 5.24 -27.87 -38.96
CA ILE A 835 5.12 -29.32 -38.90
C ILE A 835 5.41 -29.74 -37.47
N GLY A 836 4.42 -30.26 -36.75
CA GLY A 836 4.56 -30.66 -35.36
C GLY A 836 5.73 -31.62 -35.12
N GLY A 837 6.47 -31.45 -34.03
CA GLY A 837 7.64 -32.29 -33.73
C GLY A 837 7.30 -33.75 -33.41
N GLY A 838 6.02 -34.06 -33.17
CA GLY A 838 5.56 -35.43 -32.87
C GLY A 838 5.54 -36.37 -34.08
N PHE A 839 5.82 -35.89 -35.29
CA PHE A 839 6.02 -36.76 -36.44
C PHE A 839 7.37 -37.52 -36.33
N PRO A 840 7.40 -38.87 -36.36
CA PRO A 840 8.64 -39.64 -36.22
C PRO A 840 9.58 -39.61 -37.45
N GLY A 841 9.31 -38.75 -38.44
CA GLY A 841 10.09 -38.64 -39.68
C GLY A 841 9.49 -37.63 -40.67
N PRO A 842 10.13 -37.41 -41.85
CA PRO A 842 9.69 -36.42 -42.83
C PRO A 842 8.23 -36.57 -43.27
N VAL A 843 7.52 -35.45 -43.40
CA VAL A 843 6.09 -35.35 -43.64
C VAL A 843 5.83 -34.89 -45.07
N ASN A 844 5.13 -35.71 -45.86
CA ASN A 844 4.66 -35.34 -47.20
C ASN A 844 3.41 -34.47 -47.07
N LEU A 845 3.43 -33.30 -47.70
CA LEU A 845 2.36 -32.31 -47.70
C LEU A 845 1.60 -32.31 -49.02
N HIS A 846 0.29 -32.10 -48.96
CA HIS A 846 -0.57 -31.96 -50.15
C HIS A 846 -1.67 -30.93 -49.92
N VAL A 847 -2.06 -30.19 -50.96
CA VAL A 847 -3.19 -29.25 -50.94
C VAL A 847 -4.33 -29.79 -51.81
N ILE A 848 -5.55 -29.79 -51.28
CA ILE A 848 -6.76 -30.20 -51.97
C ILE A 848 -7.73 -29.01 -51.97
N GLY A 849 -8.35 -28.69 -53.11
CA GLY A 849 -9.35 -27.61 -53.18
C GLY A 849 -8.79 -26.20 -53.38
N ALA A 850 -7.53 -26.05 -53.83
CA ALA A 850 -7.01 -24.75 -54.26
C ALA A 850 -7.85 -24.16 -55.43
N PRO A 851 -7.89 -22.81 -55.60
CA PRO A 851 -8.66 -22.16 -56.66
C PRO A 851 -8.38 -22.74 -58.05
N SER A 852 -9.41 -22.92 -58.87
CA SER A 852 -9.24 -23.51 -60.21
C SER A 852 -8.29 -22.66 -61.08
N GLY A 853 -7.27 -23.30 -61.66
CA GLY A 853 -6.24 -22.63 -62.45
C GLY A 853 -5.07 -22.04 -61.67
N SER A 854 -5.05 -22.18 -60.33
CA SER A 854 -3.89 -21.84 -59.49
C SER A 854 -2.89 -22.99 -59.40
N ASN A 855 -1.62 -22.71 -59.07
CA ASN A 855 -0.66 -23.73 -58.66
C ASN A 855 -0.32 -23.59 -57.18
N ALA A 856 -0.50 -24.67 -56.43
CA ALA A 856 -0.10 -24.77 -55.03
C ALA A 856 1.25 -25.48 -54.91
N SER A 857 2.22 -24.90 -54.21
CA SER A 857 3.55 -25.48 -53.99
C SER A 857 4.02 -25.25 -52.56
N PHE A 858 4.88 -26.14 -52.06
CA PHE A 858 5.50 -26.01 -50.74
C PHE A 858 7.00 -25.77 -50.88
N SER A 859 7.54 -24.85 -50.09
CA SER A 859 8.98 -24.54 -50.04
C SER A 859 9.87 -25.74 -49.70
N ASN A 860 9.38 -26.68 -48.89
CA ASN A 860 10.03 -27.95 -48.58
C ASN A 860 8.96 -29.06 -48.45
N ASN A 861 9.08 -30.11 -49.26
CA ASN A 861 8.19 -31.27 -49.25
C ASN A 861 8.92 -32.51 -49.81
N PRO A 862 9.23 -33.54 -49.02
CA PRO A 862 8.78 -33.76 -47.63
C PRO A 862 9.41 -32.78 -46.64
N ALA A 863 8.64 -32.36 -45.65
CA ALA A 863 9.03 -31.42 -44.62
C ALA A 863 9.58 -32.12 -43.36
N ALA A 864 10.57 -31.52 -42.70
CA ALA A 864 11.11 -32.07 -41.45
C ALA A 864 10.15 -31.81 -40.26
N PRO A 865 9.98 -32.75 -39.31
CA PRO A 865 9.32 -32.45 -38.05
C PRO A 865 9.98 -31.27 -37.33
N GLY A 866 9.18 -30.38 -36.74
CA GLY A 866 9.64 -29.16 -36.08
C GLY A 866 10.06 -28.03 -37.04
N SER A 867 9.80 -28.16 -38.34
CA SER A 867 10.17 -27.13 -39.33
C SER A 867 8.98 -26.27 -39.77
N LEU A 868 9.29 -25.07 -40.24
CA LEU A 868 8.37 -24.17 -40.94
C LEU A 868 8.45 -24.42 -42.45
N VAL A 869 7.28 -24.51 -43.08
CA VAL A 869 7.11 -24.70 -44.52
C VAL A 869 6.16 -23.63 -45.04
N THR A 870 6.58 -22.87 -46.04
CA THR A 870 5.68 -21.97 -46.77
C THR A 870 4.92 -22.72 -47.86
N LEU A 871 3.59 -22.64 -47.84
CA LEU A 871 2.69 -22.94 -48.96
C LEU A 871 2.52 -21.66 -49.79
N THR A 872 2.72 -21.74 -51.10
CA THR A 872 2.43 -20.67 -52.05
C THR A 872 1.35 -21.13 -53.02
N ILE A 873 0.30 -20.32 -53.20
CA ILE A 873 -0.73 -20.51 -54.22
C ILE A 873 -0.63 -19.33 -55.20
N ASP A 874 -0.21 -19.59 -56.43
CA ASP A 874 -0.04 -18.57 -57.48
C ASP A 874 -1.21 -18.54 -58.46
N SER A 875 -1.12 -17.67 -59.48
CA SER A 875 -2.07 -17.62 -60.60
C SER A 875 -3.55 -17.45 -60.18
N LEU A 876 -3.79 -16.70 -59.10
CA LEU A 876 -5.14 -16.39 -58.59
C LEU A 876 -5.88 -15.45 -59.56
N ALA A 877 -6.81 -16.01 -60.34
CA ALA A 877 -7.43 -15.29 -61.46
C ALA A 877 -8.83 -14.72 -61.18
N GLN A 878 -9.52 -15.16 -60.13
CA GLN A 878 -10.90 -14.78 -59.84
C GLN A 878 -11.08 -14.42 -58.37
N THR A 879 -11.96 -13.46 -58.11
CA THR A 879 -12.39 -13.13 -56.75
C THR A 879 -13.31 -14.20 -56.20
N GLY A 880 -13.28 -14.39 -54.88
CA GLY A 880 -14.14 -15.33 -54.20
C GLY A 880 -13.50 -15.93 -52.96
N THR A 881 -14.27 -16.77 -52.30
CA THR A 881 -13.86 -17.48 -51.08
C THR A 881 -13.63 -18.95 -51.42
N TYR A 882 -12.41 -19.43 -51.20
CA TYR A 882 -11.97 -20.76 -51.60
C TYR A 882 -11.53 -21.58 -50.39
N PRO A 883 -12.36 -22.53 -49.91
CA PRO A 883 -11.93 -23.47 -48.88
C PRO A 883 -10.96 -24.50 -49.49
N PHE A 884 -9.83 -24.72 -48.83
CA PHE A 884 -8.83 -25.72 -49.20
C PHE A 884 -8.37 -26.52 -47.98
N ILE A 885 -7.91 -27.75 -48.23
CA ILE A 885 -7.45 -28.68 -47.20
C ILE A 885 -5.96 -28.92 -47.42
N ILE A 886 -5.17 -28.76 -46.35
CA ILE A 886 -3.77 -29.18 -46.32
C ILE A 886 -3.69 -30.51 -45.57
N THR A 887 -3.10 -31.52 -46.18
CA THR A 887 -2.84 -32.82 -45.54
C THR A 887 -1.34 -33.04 -45.34
N GLY A 888 -0.99 -33.75 -44.26
CA GLY A 888 0.38 -34.10 -43.92
C GLY A 888 0.46 -35.54 -43.46
N THR A 889 1.36 -36.32 -44.06
CA THR A 889 1.59 -37.71 -43.65
C THR A 889 3.04 -38.17 -43.80
N ASN A 890 3.49 -38.98 -42.85
CA ASN A 890 4.76 -39.71 -42.95
C ASN A 890 4.55 -41.23 -43.17
N GLY A 891 3.34 -41.63 -43.56
CA GLY A 891 2.94 -43.03 -43.75
C GLY A 891 2.34 -43.70 -42.50
N ALA A 892 2.71 -43.27 -41.28
CA ALA A 892 2.15 -43.81 -40.03
C ALA A 892 1.13 -42.86 -39.39
N ASN A 893 1.42 -41.56 -39.42
CA ASN A 893 0.56 -40.50 -38.90
C ASN A 893 -0.03 -39.70 -40.06
N PHE A 894 -1.27 -39.25 -39.90
CA PHE A 894 -1.99 -38.42 -40.86
C PHE A 894 -2.72 -37.30 -40.12
N HIS A 895 -2.52 -36.07 -40.57
CA HIS A 895 -3.24 -34.91 -40.08
C HIS A 895 -3.72 -34.06 -41.25
N PHE A 896 -4.84 -33.36 -41.08
CA PHE A 896 -5.33 -32.40 -42.06
C PHE A 896 -5.84 -31.15 -41.36
N ILE A 897 -5.71 -30.02 -42.03
CA ILE A 897 -6.31 -28.75 -41.63
C ILE A 897 -7.12 -28.19 -42.79
N GLN A 898 -8.29 -27.64 -42.49
CA GLN A 898 -9.10 -26.93 -43.44
C GLN A 898 -8.88 -25.42 -43.26
N GLN A 899 -8.67 -24.72 -44.36
CA GLN A 899 -8.40 -23.28 -44.40
C GLN A 899 -9.28 -22.65 -45.49
N GLU A 900 -9.44 -21.33 -45.45
CA GLU A 900 -10.26 -20.58 -46.40
C GLU A 900 -9.48 -19.38 -46.93
N LEU A 901 -9.22 -19.33 -48.25
CA LEU A 901 -8.56 -18.20 -48.91
C LEU A 901 -9.60 -17.27 -49.54
N GLN A 902 -9.63 -16.01 -49.12
CA GLN A 902 -10.40 -14.95 -49.77
C GLN A 902 -9.55 -14.25 -50.82
N VAL A 903 -9.94 -14.37 -52.08
CA VAL A 903 -9.33 -13.60 -53.18
C VAL A 903 -10.16 -12.35 -53.43
N LYS A 904 -9.59 -11.18 -53.15
CA LYS A 904 -10.21 -9.87 -53.35
C LYS A 904 -9.65 -9.18 -54.60
N ALA A 905 -10.36 -8.17 -55.09
CA ALA A 905 -9.87 -7.23 -56.09
C ALA A 905 -9.85 -5.82 -55.49
N ILE A 906 -9.13 -4.89 -56.12
CA ILE A 906 -9.22 -3.47 -55.77
C ILE A 906 -10.70 -3.05 -55.83
N PRO A 907 -11.24 -2.43 -54.78
CA PRO A 907 -12.66 -2.09 -54.74
C PRO A 907 -12.96 -1.04 -55.82
N PRO A 908 -14.16 -1.02 -56.42
CA PRO A 908 -14.53 0.02 -57.36
C PRO A 908 -14.63 1.38 -56.65
N ALA A 909 -14.37 2.46 -57.39
CA ALA A 909 -14.48 3.83 -56.88
C ALA A 909 -15.91 4.14 -56.39
N PRO A 910 -16.09 4.75 -55.21
CA PRO A 910 -17.40 5.18 -54.74
C PRO A 910 -17.86 6.43 -55.49
N ALA A 911 -19.16 6.55 -55.75
CA ALA A 911 -19.75 7.77 -56.30
C ALA A 911 -20.21 8.72 -55.19
N LEU A 912 -19.80 9.98 -55.27
CA LEU A 912 -20.13 11.01 -54.28
C LEU A 912 -21.61 11.41 -54.41
N LEU A 913 -22.31 11.55 -53.28
CA LEU A 913 -23.76 11.84 -53.24
C LEU A 913 -24.08 13.20 -52.62
N ALA A 914 -23.56 13.51 -51.43
CA ALA A 914 -23.78 14.80 -50.75
C ALA A 914 -22.58 15.18 -49.88
N PRO A 915 -22.26 16.48 -49.68
CA PRO A 915 -22.83 17.65 -50.36
C PRO A 915 -22.66 17.57 -51.88
N TYR A 916 -23.66 18.04 -52.64
CA TYR A 916 -23.60 17.98 -54.10
C TYR A 916 -22.48 18.88 -54.63
N ASP A 917 -21.94 18.53 -55.79
CA ASP A 917 -20.94 19.34 -56.47
C ASP A 917 -21.45 20.77 -56.73
N GLU A 918 -20.64 21.77 -56.39
CA GLU A 918 -20.92 23.20 -56.49
C GLU A 918 -22.11 23.70 -55.66
N SER A 919 -22.50 22.98 -54.59
CA SER A 919 -23.63 23.35 -53.74
C SER A 919 -23.25 24.23 -52.53
N PRO A 920 -24.10 25.21 -52.15
CA PRO A 920 -23.97 25.90 -50.87
C PRO A 920 -24.48 25.01 -49.74
N VAL A 921 -23.71 24.94 -48.65
CA VAL A 921 -24.01 24.17 -47.45
C VAL A 921 -24.16 25.13 -46.27
N PHE A 922 -25.33 25.09 -45.62
CA PHE A 922 -25.71 25.97 -44.51
C PHE A 922 -25.52 25.30 -43.14
N ASP A 923 -24.78 24.20 -43.11
CA ASP A 923 -24.44 23.43 -41.92
C ASP A 923 -22.92 23.49 -41.76
N GLU A 924 -22.44 24.03 -40.64
CA GLU A 924 -21.01 24.14 -40.35
C GLU A 924 -20.37 22.76 -40.12
N SER A 925 -21.18 21.72 -39.90
CA SER A 925 -20.77 20.32 -39.68
C SER A 925 -21.40 19.37 -40.71
N PRO A 926 -21.12 19.55 -42.02
CA PRO A 926 -21.82 18.83 -43.07
C PRO A 926 -21.62 17.31 -42.98
N THR A 927 -22.67 16.58 -43.38
CA THR A 927 -22.59 15.12 -43.55
C THR A 927 -22.28 14.78 -45.00
N PHE A 928 -21.17 14.09 -45.19
CA PHE A 928 -20.70 13.56 -46.47
C PHE A 928 -21.28 12.17 -46.68
N THR A 929 -21.80 11.89 -47.88
CA THR A 929 -22.37 10.58 -48.23
C THR A 929 -21.94 10.16 -49.63
N TRP A 930 -21.70 8.87 -49.82
CA TRP A 930 -21.31 8.27 -51.09
C TRP A 930 -21.98 6.90 -51.27
N THR A 931 -21.87 6.31 -52.47
CA THR A 931 -22.44 4.98 -52.73
C THR A 931 -21.69 3.91 -51.92
N PRO A 932 -22.38 2.99 -51.24
CA PRO A 932 -21.75 1.83 -50.63
C PRO A 932 -20.98 1.00 -51.67
N VAL A 933 -19.79 0.53 -51.30
CA VAL A 933 -18.95 -0.36 -52.11
C VAL A 933 -18.76 -1.66 -51.31
N PRO A 934 -19.49 -2.75 -51.63
CA PRO A 934 -19.44 -4.00 -50.86
C PRO A 934 -18.05 -4.65 -50.78
N GLU A 935 -17.19 -4.40 -51.77
CA GLU A 935 -15.83 -4.92 -51.82
C GLU A 935 -14.82 -4.09 -50.99
N ALA A 936 -15.24 -2.95 -50.44
CA ALA A 936 -14.40 -2.09 -49.62
C ALA A 936 -14.50 -2.49 -48.14
N ASP A 937 -13.35 -2.64 -47.48
CA ASP A 937 -13.27 -2.86 -46.03
C ASP A 937 -13.46 -1.53 -45.27
N SER A 938 -13.05 -0.41 -45.88
CA SER A 938 -13.22 0.94 -45.36
C SER A 938 -13.21 2.01 -46.47
N PHE A 939 -13.46 3.25 -46.08
CA PHE A 939 -13.40 4.42 -46.96
C PHE A 939 -12.49 5.49 -46.35
N LEU A 940 -11.60 6.08 -47.16
CA LEU A 940 -10.83 7.26 -46.77
C LEU A 940 -11.51 8.49 -47.35
N ILE A 941 -12.13 9.32 -46.50
CA ILE A 941 -12.65 10.63 -46.89
C ILE A 941 -11.58 11.70 -46.71
N GLN A 942 -11.41 12.54 -47.73
CA GLN A 942 -10.53 13.70 -47.69
C GLN A 942 -11.30 14.98 -48.00
N ILE A 943 -11.02 16.03 -47.24
CA ILE A 943 -11.55 17.39 -47.42
C ILE A 943 -10.34 18.33 -47.51
N ALA A 944 -10.27 19.16 -48.55
CA ALA A 944 -9.15 20.04 -48.83
C ALA A 944 -9.63 21.46 -49.20
N THR A 945 -8.73 22.44 -49.10
CA THR A 945 -8.98 23.83 -49.56
C THR A 945 -8.59 24.06 -51.02
N ASP A 946 -7.98 23.08 -51.67
CA ASP A 946 -7.56 23.10 -53.07
C ASP A 946 -7.98 21.83 -53.80
N LEU A 947 -8.19 21.95 -55.12
CA LEU A 947 -8.71 20.88 -55.97
C LEU A 947 -7.69 19.75 -56.16
N GLU A 948 -6.40 20.05 -56.00
CA GLU A 948 -5.29 19.11 -56.11
C GLU A 948 -5.04 18.31 -54.83
N PHE A 949 -5.80 18.57 -53.75
CA PHE A 949 -5.64 17.96 -52.43
C PHE A 949 -4.23 18.08 -51.85
N GLN A 950 -3.53 19.19 -52.13
CA GLN A 950 -2.23 19.52 -51.52
C GLN A 950 -2.36 19.97 -50.06
N THR A 951 -3.47 20.65 -49.74
CA THR A 951 -3.80 21.19 -48.42
C THR A 951 -5.01 20.46 -47.86
N ILE A 952 -4.78 19.29 -47.28
CA ILE A 952 -5.82 18.47 -46.67
C ILE A 952 -6.19 19.04 -45.30
N VAL A 953 -7.47 19.37 -45.15
CA VAL A 953 -8.08 19.88 -43.92
C VAL A 953 -8.53 18.73 -43.03
N ARG A 954 -9.08 17.67 -43.64
CA ARG A 954 -9.48 16.43 -42.97
C ARG A 954 -9.15 15.22 -43.82
N SER A 955 -8.68 14.17 -43.16
CA SER A 955 -8.42 12.86 -43.76
C SER A 955 -8.82 11.80 -42.74
N VAL A 956 -9.91 11.08 -42.98
CA VAL A 956 -10.49 10.16 -41.98
C VAL A 956 -10.86 8.84 -42.64
N MET A 957 -10.52 7.74 -41.97
CA MET A 957 -10.95 6.40 -42.38
C MET A 957 -12.26 6.04 -41.67
N VAL A 958 -13.27 5.61 -42.43
CA VAL A 958 -14.58 5.23 -41.92
C VAL A 958 -15.04 3.90 -42.50
N ALA A 959 -15.78 3.12 -41.72
CA ALA A 959 -16.37 1.85 -42.19
C ALA A 959 -17.72 2.05 -42.90
N THR A 960 -18.36 3.21 -42.70
CA THR A 960 -19.69 3.53 -43.23
C THR A 960 -19.62 4.34 -44.52
N PRO A 961 -20.64 4.27 -45.41
CA PRO A 961 -20.70 5.05 -46.65
C PRO A 961 -21.09 6.53 -46.42
N TYR A 962 -20.81 7.03 -45.22
CA TYR A 962 -21.08 8.41 -44.81
C TYR A 962 -20.11 8.83 -43.70
N TYR A 963 -19.92 10.14 -43.56
CA TYR A 963 -19.12 10.77 -42.51
C TYR A 963 -19.72 12.12 -42.14
N THR A 964 -20.02 12.34 -40.86
CA THR A 964 -20.43 13.65 -40.35
C THR A 964 -19.23 14.35 -39.75
N LEU A 965 -18.97 15.57 -40.19
CA LEU A 965 -17.85 16.34 -39.69
C LEU A 965 -18.08 16.76 -38.23
N ALA A 966 -17.17 16.40 -37.33
CA ALA A 966 -17.32 16.70 -35.89
C ALA A 966 -16.94 18.14 -35.49
N ASN A 967 -16.04 18.78 -36.25
CA ASN A 967 -15.54 20.12 -35.96
C ASN A 967 -15.89 21.07 -37.10
N PRO A 968 -16.46 22.26 -36.83
CA PRO A 968 -16.90 23.17 -37.88
C PRO A 968 -15.74 23.62 -38.78
N LEU A 969 -16.02 23.73 -40.08
CA LEU A 969 -15.09 24.28 -41.05
C LEU A 969 -15.19 25.81 -41.06
N ASN A 970 -14.05 26.49 -41.22
CA ASN A 970 -13.98 27.95 -41.32
C ASN A 970 -13.44 28.34 -42.70
N GLY A 971 -14.27 28.87 -43.59
CA GLY A 971 -13.85 29.31 -44.94
C GLY A 971 -14.94 29.14 -46.00
N ASP A 972 -14.72 29.71 -47.18
CA ASP A 972 -15.79 29.90 -48.17
C ASP A 972 -15.96 28.71 -49.15
N ILE A 973 -14.89 27.95 -49.49
CA ILE A 973 -14.95 26.87 -50.50
C ILE A 973 -14.06 25.69 -50.09
N TYR A 974 -14.58 24.46 -50.21
CA TYR A 974 -13.89 23.21 -49.92
C TYR A 974 -14.11 22.17 -51.02
N TYR A 975 -13.13 21.29 -51.20
CA TYR A 975 -13.16 20.15 -52.11
C TYR A 975 -13.13 18.85 -51.31
N TRP A 976 -13.90 17.85 -51.72
CA TRP A 976 -13.88 16.56 -51.04
C TRP A 976 -13.93 15.38 -52.01
N ARG A 977 -13.29 14.29 -51.58
CA ARG A 977 -13.24 13.02 -52.31
C ARG A 977 -13.25 11.85 -51.34
N VAL A 978 -13.56 10.67 -51.87
CA VAL A 978 -13.58 9.42 -51.09
C VAL A 978 -12.86 8.33 -51.85
N LEU A 979 -11.95 7.63 -51.18
CA LEU A 979 -11.36 6.41 -51.70
C LEU A 979 -12.05 5.22 -51.05
N SER A 980 -12.51 4.25 -51.84
CA SER A 980 -12.82 2.92 -51.32
C SER A 980 -11.51 2.16 -51.09
N VAL A 981 -11.38 1.46 -49.97
CA VAL A 981 -10.12 0.82 -49.56
C VAL A 981 -10.39 -0.61 -49.11
N ASN A 982 -9.56 -1.55 -49.58
CA ASN A 982 -9.43 -2.88 -48.99
C ASN A 982 -7.96 -3.32 -49.00
N SER A 983 -7.68 -4.54 -48.56
CA SER A 983 -6.32 -5.11 -48.53
C SER A 983 -5.59 -5.16 -49.89
N CYS A 984 -6.30 -5.05 -51.01
CA CYS A 984 -5.74 -5.05 -52.36
C CYS A 984 -5.40 -3.67 -52.92
N GLY A 985 -5.80 -2.62 -52.23
CA GLY A 985 -5.54 -1.24 -52.62
C GLY A 985 -6.79 -0.38 -52.52
N SER A 986 -6.69 0.79 -53.11
CA SER A 986 -7.74 1.80 -53.04
C SER A 986 -8.12 2.32 -54.41
N ASN A 987 -9.36 2.75 -54.56
CA ASN A 987 -9.83 3.41 -55.77
C ASN A 987 -10.55 4.70 -55.41
N GLU A 988 -10.13 5.79 -56.04
CA GLU A 988 -10.61 7.14 -55.74
C GLU A 988 -11.91 7.43 -56.47
N SER A 989 -12.86 8.08 -55.79
CA SER A 989 -14.04 8.67 -56.39
C SER A 989 -13.63 9.57 -57.55
N GLY A 990 -14.27 9.43 -58.71
CA GLY A 990 -13.85 10.10 -59.96
C GLY A 990 -13.56 11.61 -59.85
N LYS A 991 -14.58 12.47 -60.05
CA LYS A 991 -14.41 13.92 -59.86
C LYS A 991 -14.62 14.26 -58.38
N ALA A 992 -13.68 14.96 -57.75
CA ALA A 992 -13.90 15.56 -56.43
C ALA A 992 -15.05 16.56 -56.49
N PHE A 993 -15.94 16.53 -55.49
CA PHE A 993 -17.04 17.48 -55.41
C PHE A 993 -16.58 18.73 -54.65
N THR A 994 -17.01 19.90 -55.09
CA THR A 994 -16.78 21.17 -54.39
C THR A 994 -18.05 21.63 -53.66
N PHE A 995 -17.91 22.33 -52.54
CA PHE A 995 -19.03 22.98 -51.85
C PHE A 995 -18.58 24.28 -51.17
N SER A 996 -19.52 25.20 -50.96
CA SER A 996 -19.27 26.45 -50.23
C SER A 996 -20.03 26.50 -48.92
N LEU A 997 -19.40 26.95 -47.84
CA LEU A 997 -20.10 27.15 -46.57
C LEU A 997 -20.74 28.53 -46.58
N GLU A 998 -22.06 28.57 -46.65
CA GLU A 998 -22.81 29.80 -46.48
C GLU A 998 -23.28 29.86 -45.03
N GLY A 999 -22.84 30.90 -44.30
CA GLY A 999 -23.18 31.08 -42.89
C GLY A 999 -24.67 30.88 -42.66
N ALA A 1000 -25.01 29.89 -41.82
CA ALA A 1000 -26.39 29.58 -41.49
C ALA A 1000 -27.11 30.87 -41.06
N PRO A 1001 -28.33 31.16 -41.57
CA PRO A 1001 -29.17 32.16 -40.95
C PRO A 1001 -29.50 31.67 -39.54
N VAL A 1002 -28.76 32.21 -38.57
CA VAL A 1002 -28.93 31.96 -37.14
C VAL A 1002 -30.37 32.26 -36.75
N GLY A 1003 -31.10 31.26 -36.24
CA GLY A 1003 -32.25 31.51 -35.38
C GLY A 1003 -33.41 30.53 -35.52
N SER A 1004 -33.56 29.67 -34.52
CA SER A 1004 -34.85 29.21 -34.02
C SER A 1004 -35.68 30.39 -33.47
N ARG A 1005 -36.13 31.27 -34.36
CA ARG A 1005 -37.14 32.30 -34.06
C ARG A 1005 -38.34 32.07 -34.96
N GLU A 1006 -39.45 31.65 -34.35
CA GLU A 1006 -40.78 31.78 -34.95
C GLU A 1006 -41.03 33.28 -35.20
N PHE A 1007 -40.79 33.73 -36.43
CA PHE A 1007 -41.29 35.01 -36.89
C PHE A 1007 -42.64 34.77 -37.55
N SER A 1008 -43.69 35.31 -36.93
CA SER A 1008 -45.03 35.43 -37.49
C SER A 1008 -44.93 36.00 -38.91
N ILE A 1009 -45.60 35.35 -39.85
CA ILE A 1009 -45.70 35.88 -41.21
C ILE A 1009 -46.53 37.16 -41.14
N ASN A 1010 -46.07 38.25 -41.75
CA ASN A 1010 -46.84 39.49 -41.87
C ASN A 1010 -48.08 39.22 -42.75
N GLY A 1011 -49.22 38.91 -42.13
CA GLY A 1011 -50.49 38.61 -42.79
C GLY A 1011 -51.14 37.33 -42.26
N THR A 1012 -52.45 37.36 -42.03
CA THR A 1012 -53.19 36.17 -41.60
C THR A 1012 -53.53 35.31 -42.81
N TRP A 1013 -53.03 34.09 -42.86
CA TRP A 1013 -53.52 33.07 -43.81
C TRP A 1013 -54.56 32.17 -43.16
N GLN A 1014 -55.49 31.67 -43.96
CA GLN A 1014 -56.55 30.78 -43.52
C GLN A 1014 -56.48 29.45 -44.26
N VAL A 1015 -56.75 28.37 -43.51
CA VAL A 1015 -57.06 27.05 -44.06
C VAL A 1015 -58.52 26.76 -43.82
N PHE A 1016 -59.31 26.63 -44.88
CA PHE A 1016 -60.74 26.37 -44.78
C PHE A 1016 -61.27 25.49 -45.92
N PRO A 1017 -62.31 24.68 -45.70
CA PRO A 1017 -62.86 24.35 -44.38
C PRO A 1017 -61.89 23.50 -43.55
N ASN A 1018 -61.88 23.69 -42.22
CA ASN A 1018 -61.15 22.85 -41.28
C ASN A 1018 -62.00 22.65 -40.02
N PRO A 1019 -62.61 21.46 -39.78
CA PRO A 1019 -62.42 20.20 -40.51
C PRO A 1019 -62.90 20.22 -41.98
N THR A 1020 -62.26 19.44 -42.85
CA THR A 1020 -62.61 19.29 -44.28
C THR A 1020 -63.17 17.90 -44.61
N GLY A 1021 -64.06 17.80 -45.61
CA GLY A 1021 -64.52 16.55 -46.23
C GLY A 1021 -63.52 15.90 -47.21
N GLY A 1022 -62.39 16.56 -47.47
CA GLY A 1022 -61.38 16.12 -48.45
C GLY A 1022 -60.87 17.23 -49.37
N GLN A 1023 -61.42 18.45 -49.35
CA GLN A 1023 -60.90 19.60 -50.09
C GLN A 1023 -60.61 20.75 -49.12
N LEU A 1024 -59.40 21.28 -49.15
CA LEU A 1024 -59.01 22.44 -48.32
C LEU A 1024 -58.46 23.56 -49.21
N HIS A 1025 -58.74 24.80 -48.81
CA HIS A 1025 -58.25 26.00 -49.48
C HIS A 1025 -57.35 26.78 -48.53
N ILE A 1026 -56.22 27.22 -49.05
CA ILE A 1026 -55.24 28.06 -48.37
C ILE A 1026 -55.27 29.42 -49.06
N ARG A 1027 -55.54 30.49 -48.31
CA ARG A 1027 -55.54 31.86 -48.83
C ARG A 1027 -54.91 32.84 -47.86
N TRP A 1028 -54.30 33.90 -48.38
CA TRP A 1028 -53.88 35.06 -47.59
C TRP A 1028 -55.03 36.05 -47.41
N GLU A 1029 -55.24 36.59 -46.20
CA GLU A 1029 -56.09 37.75 -45.94
C GLU A 1029 -55.23 38.96 -45.55
N GLY A 1030 -55.50 40.12 -46.16
CA GLY A 1030 -54.92 41.41 -45.75
C GLY A 1030 -53.57 41.79 -46.37
N VAL A 1031 -52.99 40.98 -47.27
CA VAL A 1031 -51.73 41.26 -47.98
C VAL A 1031 -51.99 41.33 -49.49
N LYS A 1032 -51.48 42.37 -50.17
CA LYS A 1032 -51.87 42.67 -51.56
C LYS A 1032 -51.18 41.85 -52.65
N GLU A 1033 -50.16 41.05 -52.34
CA GLU A 1033 -49.57 40.05 -53.25
C GLU A 1033 -48.51 39.24 -52.48
N VAL A 1034 -48.65 37.91 -52.46
CA VAL A 1034 -47.60 36.98 -52.00
C VAL A 1034 -47.12 36.19 -53.20
N THR A 1035 -45.82 36.16 -53.46
CA THR A 1035 -45.21 35.40 -54.56
C THR A 1035 -44.29 34.31 -54.02
N ASN A 1036 -44.30 33.14 -54.69
CA ASN A 1036 -43.46 31.99 -54.40
C ASN A 1036 -43.59 31.45 -52.95
N ALA A 1037 -44.82 31.37 -52.42
CA ALA A 1037 -45.07 30.62 -51.20
C ALA A 1037 -45.15 29.12 -51.52
N ARG A 1038 -44.69 28.27 -50.61
CA ARG A 1038 -44.76 26.82 -50.72
C ARG A 1038 -45.56 26.24 -49.57
N VAL A 1039 -46.49 25.35 -49.88
CA VAL A 1039 -47.16 24.52 -48.88
C VAL A 1039 -46.65 23.10 -48.97
N ASP A 1040 -46.33 22.52 -47.82
CA ASP A 1040 -46.05 21.10 -47.63
C ASP A 1040 -47.17 20.51 -46.74
N VAL A 1041 -47.71 19.36 -47.10
CA VAL A 1041 -48.71 18.64 -46.29
C VAL A 1041 -48.13 17.31 -45.85
N PHE A 1042 -48.15 17.04 -44.55
CA PHE A 1042 -47.64 15.82 -43.94
C PHE A 1042 -48.75 15.03 -43.24
N THR A 1043 -48.57 13.72 -43.11
CA THR A 1043 -49.34 12.90 -42.16
C THR A 1043 -48.96 13.29 -40.71
N ALA A 1044 -49.71 12.81 -39.72
CA ALA A 1044 -49.39 13.04 -38.31
C ALA A 1044 -48.03 12.43 -37.89
N GLU A 1045 -47.57 11.41 -38.62
CA GLU A 1045 -46.29 10.71 -38.43
C GLU A 1045 -45.13 11.39 -39.18
N GLY A 1046 -45.37 12.52 -39.84
CA GLY A 1046 -44.34 13.31 -40.51
C GLY A 1046 -44.02 12.88 -41.95
N GLN A 1047 -44.80 11.98 -42.56
CA GLN A 1047 -44.61 11.60 -43.96
C GLN A 1047 -45.14 12.70 -44.88
N LEU A 1048 -44.31 13.22 -45.80
CA LEU A 1048 -44.72 14.22 -46.77
C LEU A 1048 -45.70 13.61 -47.78
N ILE A 1049 -46.91 14.16 -47.83
CA ILE A 1049 -47.99 13.74 -48.74
C ILE A 1049 -47.89 14.50 -50.06
N MET A 1050 -47.63 15.80 -49.96
CA MET A 1050 -47.47 16.66 -51.12
C MET A 1050 -46.77 17.96 -50.76
N ASN A 1051 -46.16 18.58 -51.77
CA ASN A 1051 -45.75 19.97 -51.73
C ASN A 1051 -46.29 20.73 -52.95
N ARG A 1052 -46.51 22.02 -52.83
CA ARG A 1052 -46.95 22.86 -53.94
C ARG A 1052 -46.56 24.32 -53.74
N GLU A 1053 -46.07 24.93 -54.80
CA GLU A 1053 -45.86 26.39 -54.82
C GLU A 1053 -47.12 27.11 -55.27
N PHE A 1054 -47.38 28.26 -54.66
CA PHE A 1054 -48.49 29.13 -54.95
C PHE A 1054 -48.18 30.58 -54.58
N ASN A 1055 -48.94 31.49 -55.17
CA ASN A 1055 -48.81 32.91 -54.88
C ASN A 1055 -49.84 33.32 -53.81
N ASN A 1056 -51.06 33.65 -54.24
CA ASN A 1056 -52.08 34.20 -53.33
C ASN A 1056 -53.00 33.16 -52.68
N ALA A 1057 -53.31 32.06 -53.39
CA ALA A 1057 -54.14 30.98 -52.84
C ALA A 1057 -53.85 29.65 -53.54
N VAL A 1058 -54.13 28.55 -52.85
CA VAL A 1058 -54.05 27.19 -53.39
C VAL A 1058 -55.16 26.31 -52.83
N SER A 1059 -55.73 25.48 -53.70
CA SER A 1059 -56.66 24.41 -53.31
C SER A 1059 -55.91 23.09 -53.29
N ILE A 1060 -56.11 22.32 -52.23
CA ILE A 1060 -55.48 21.02 -52.00
C ILE A 1060 -56.58 19.97 -51.81
N SER A 1061 -56.49 18.89 -52.60
CA SER A 1061 -57.35 17.72 -52.47
C SER A 1061 -56.68 16.66 -51.62
N LEU A 1062 -57.36 16.27 -50.55
CA LEU A 1062 -57.10 15.13 -49.68
C LEU A 1062 -58.24 14.10 -49.76
N GLU A 1063 -59.06 14.11 -50.81
CA GLU A 1063 -60.24 13.23 -50.94
C GLU A 1063 -59.87 11.75 -50.95
N GLU A 1064 -58.73 11.35 -51.50
CA GLU A 1064 -58.29 9.95 -51.48
C GLU A 1064 -57.54 9.57 -50.20
N ARG A 1065 -57.37 10.51 -49.26
CA ARG A 1065 -56.62 10.28 -48.02
C ARG A 1065 -57.54 9.82 -46.87
N PRO A 1066 -57.07 8.95 -45.98
CA PRO A 1066 -57.83 8.50 -44.81
C PRO A 1066 -58.30 9.67 -43.93
N ALA A 1067 -59.41 9.48 -43.22
CA ALA A 1067 -59.82 10.43 -42.17
C ALA A 1067 -58.75 10.49 -41.08
N GLY A 1068 -58.34 11.69 -40.66
CA GLY A 1068 -57.21 11.87 -39.76
C GLY A 1068 -56.74 13.31 -39.63
N ILE A 1069 -55.67 13.50 -38.86
CA ILE A 1069 -54.99 14.80 -38.68
C ILE A 1069 -53.83 14.89 -39.67
N TYR A 1070 -53.72 16.02 -40.33
CA TYR A 1070 -52.65 16.36 -41.26
C TYR A 1070 -51.98 17.67 -40.83
N ILE A 1071 -50.68 17.77 -41.07
CA ILE A 1071 -49.89 18.95 -40.76
C ILE A 1071 -49.62 19.72 -42.06
N VAL A 1072 -50.09 20.95 -42.13
CA VAL A 1072 -49.86 21.86 -43.25
C VAL A 1072 -48.79 22.85 -42.85
N VAL A 1073 -47.64 22.79 -43.51
CA VAL A 1073 -46.51 23.71 -43.31
C VAL A 1073 -46.47 24.68 -44.48
N LEU A 1074 -46.53 25.97 -44.18
CA LEU A 1074 -46.43 27.05 -45.14
C LEU A 1074 -45.06 27.70 -45.02
N ARG A 1075 -44.37 27.87 -46.14
CA ARG A 1075 -43.03 28.46 -46.24
C ARG A 1075 -43.04 29.60 -47.25
N ASN A 1076 -42.45 30.72 -46.91
CA ASN A 1076 -42.11 31.76 -47.88
C ASN A 1076 -40.79 32.44 -47.47
N LYS A 1077 -40.35 33.43 -48.25
CA LYS A 1077 -39.12 34.20 -47.96
C LYS A 1077 -39.10 34.93 -46.60
N TRP A 1078 -40.24 35.04 -45.93
CA TRP A 1078 -40.39 35.74 -44.64
C TRP A 1078 -40.49 34.80 -43.44
N GLY A 1079 -40.72 33.50 -43.64
CA GLY A 1079 -40.79 32.55 -42.53
C GLY A 1079 -41.52 31.25 -42.84
N VAL A 1080 -41.71 30.45 -41.79
CA VAL A 1080 -42.40 29.15 -41.82
C VAL A 1080 -43.50 29.14 -40.76
N GLU A 1081 -44.72 28.78 -41.14
CA GLU A 1081 -45.85 28.58 -40.21
C GLU A 1081 -46.49 27.20 -40.38
N VAL A 1082 -47.04 26.66 -39.30
CA VAL A 1082 -47.62 25.31 -39.27
C VAL A 1082 -49.07 25.35 -38.78
N ARG A 1083 -49.97 24.63 -39.48
CA ARG A 1083 -51.38 24.45 -39.07
C ARG A 1083 -51.77 22.98 -39.11
N LYS A 1084 -52.59 22.57 -38.13
CA LYS A 1084 -53.23 21.25 -38.10
C LYS A 1084 -54.56 21.28 -38.85
N VAL A 1085 -54.78 20.33 -39.73
CA VAL A 1085 -56.03 20.15 -40.50
C VAL A 1085 -56.64 18.79 -40.20
N VAL A 1086 -57.94 18.76 -39.98
CA VAL A 1086 -58.70 17.53 -39.72
C VAL A 1086 -59.50 17.16 -40.95
N VAL A 1087 -59.27 15.97 -41.51
CA VAL A 1087 -60.09 15.40 -42.59
C VAL A 1087 -61.13 14.48 -41.97
N ARG A 1088 -62.42 14.78 -42.19
CA ARG A 1088 -63.56 13.96 -41.76
C ARG A 1088 -64.29 13.39 -42.97
N LYS A 1089 -64.46 12.07 -43.02
CA LYS A 1089 -65.34 11.42 -43.99
C LYS A 1089 -66.74 11.36 -43.39
N ILE A 1090 -67.70 12.06 -43.99
CA ILE A 1090 -69.12 11.87 -43.66
C ILE A 1090 -69.55 10.59 -44.36
N THR A 1091 -69.67 9.50 -43.61
CA THR A 1091 -70.47 8.34 -44.04
C THR A 1091 -71.89 8.83 -44.27
N LYS A 1092 -72.37 8.74 -45.51
CA LYS A 1092 -73.81 8.83 -45.79
C LYS A 1092 -74.51 7.57 -45.28
#